data_AF-A0A7J6UY89-F1
#
_entry.id   AF-A0A7J6UY89-F1
#
_cell.length_a   1.000
_cell.length_b   1.000
_cell.length_c   1.000
_cell.angle_alpha   90.00
_cell.angle_beta   90.00
_cell.angle_gamma   90.00
#
_symmetry.space_group_name_H-M   'P 1'
#
loop_
_entity.id
_entity.type
_entity.pdbx_description
1 polymer ?
#
loop_
_entity_poly.entity_id
_entity_poly.type
_entity_poly.pdbx_seq_one_letter_code
_entity_poly.pdbx_strand_id
1 'polypeptide(L)'
;MDQCVGKQTGVTQKFIFLHGDLDLWILEAKSLPNMDLVSERMRRCFTMFATCPSPFKKKTLRTGGRNVITSDPYVSVCLAGTTVVRTRVIANCENPSWDEHFCIPVAHPVTKLEFQVKDNDVLGAQLIGVVEIPVDKILSGNTINGWFPVVGPYGNPLKPYPELHVSLQFRPVTENPLYKDGVGAGPDYSGVPNTYFPLRKGGNVTLYQDAHVPNGMLPETLLDGGEVYQQGKCWEDICHAILEAHHLIYIIGWSVYHTVKLVREPSKPLPSGGELSLGELLKFKSQEGVRVAMLIWDDKTSHDTLFLKTEGVMQTHDEETRKFFKHSSVHCVLSPRYASNKLSIFKQQVVGTLFTHHQKCVLLDTQASGNNRKITAFIGGLDLCDGRYDTPEHRLFRDLDTVFANDFHNPTFPSRVRAPRQPWHDLHCKIDGPAAYDILTNFEQRWRKATKWKDFGLKKVTRWHDDALINLDRMSWILTPNASGDDNVRVSREEDPENWHVQVFRSIDSGSVKGFPKVMKEAEKQNLICGKNLVIDKSIHAAYVKAIRSAKHFIYIENQYFLGSSYYWPSYKNAGADNLVPMELALKIASQIKEHKRFSVYVVIPMWPEGVTTSASVQEILFWQGQTMEMMYKIVAQALAEAGLSNESHPQDYLNFYCLGKREVGSVEGSSETNEAPEGTGSSHKFQRFMIYVHAKGMVVDDEYVIMGSANINQRSLDGSRDTEIAMGAYQPKYRWAGKNSHPHGQVYGYRMSLWAEHLSSLEDSFREPHSLECVRRVNELAEQNWECYVSKQKKETRGHLMKYPLKVERSGKVRALPGFECFPDVGGKVMGSPTNLPDALTT
;
A
#
# COMPACT_ATOMS: atom_id res chain seq x y z
N MET A 1 0.26 45.95 -8.38
CA MET A 1 0.82 47.03 -7.54
C MET A 1 2.07 46.49 -6.91
N ASP A 2 3.19 46.93 -7.47
CA ASP A 2 4.54 46.53 -7.11
C ASP A 2 5.02 47.14 -5.78
N GLN A 3 6.10 46.54 -5.27
CA GLN A 3 7.08 47.05 -4.31
C GLN A 3 6.73 46.99 -2.81
N CYS A 4 7.23 45.94 -2.15
CA CYS A 4 8.11 46.05 -0.98
C CYS A 4 8.74 44.68 -0.67
N VAL A 5 9.84 44.35 -1.36
CA VAL A 5 10.71 43.22 -1.00
C VAL A 5 11.89 43.78 -0.21
N GLY A 6 11.78 43.74 1.11
CA GLY A 6 12.90 43.96 2.01
C GLY A 6 13.89 42.81 1.89
N LYS A 7 15.16 43.13 1.56
CA LYS A 7 16.29 42.20 1.56
C LYS A 7 16.47 41.62 2.96
N GLN A 8 16.06 40.37 3.18
CA GLN A 8 16.54 39.57 4.31
C GLN A 8 17.91 38.99 3.95
N THR A 9 18.91 39.36 4.72
CA THR A 9 20.25 38.77 4.73
C THR A 9 20.15 37.28 5.04
N GLY A 10 20.44 36.43 4.06
CA GLY A 10 20.33 34.98 4.16
C GLY A 10 21.39 34.36 5.05
N VAL A 11 21.05 34.12 6.31
CA VAL A 11 21.63 33.01 7.06
C VAL A 11 20.83 31.77 6.64
N THR A 12 21.41 30.93 5.78
CA THR A 12 20.81 29.63 5.43
C THR A 12 20.78 28.78 6.70
N GLN A 13 19.62 28.72 7.35
CA GLN A 13 19.41 27.88 8.53
C GLN A 13 19.64 26.42 8.12
N LYS A 14 20.69 25.80 8.66
CA LYS A 14 21.08 24.42 8.34
C LYS A 14 20.10 23.46 8.99
N PHE A 15 19.25 22.82 8.19
CA PHE A 15 18.33 21.76 8.65
C PHE A 15 19.11 20.47 8.93
N ILE A 16 18.65 19.66 9.88
CA ILE A 16 19.19 18.33 10.17
C ILE A 16 18.09 17.29 9.91
N PHE A 17 18.45 16.15 9.32
CA PHE A 17 17.53 15.03 9.20
C PHE A 17 17.40 14.31 10.55
N LEU A 18 16.21 14.40 11.16
CA LEU A 18 15.84 13.55 12.27
C LEU A 18 15.42 12.18 11.71
N HIS A 19 16.40 11.27 11.62
CA HIS A 19 16.25 9.92 11.05
C HIS A 19 16.41 8.85 12.13
N GLY A 20 15.30 8.26 12.57
CA GLY A 20 15.27 7.35 13.70
C GLY A 20 13.87 7.12 14.23
N ASP A 21 13.78 6.76 15.50
CA ASP A 21 12.52 6.61 16.22
C ASP A 21 12.40 7.68 17.31
N LEU A 22 11.22 8.28 17.39
CA LEU A 22 10.86 9.20 18.46
C LEU A 22 9.92 8.45 19.41
N ASP A 23 10.40 8.18 20.60
CA ASP A 23 9.60 7.73 21.75
C ASP A 23 9.02 8.98 22.41
N LEU A 24 7.70 9.11 22.38
CA LEU A 24 7.00 10.33 22.73
C LEU A 24 5.80 10.05 23.64
N TRP A 25 5.75 10.75 24.75
CA TRP A 25 4.62 10.86 25.64
C TRP A 25 4.05 12.27 25.60
N ILE A 26 2.75 12.38 25.31
CA ILE A 26 1.98 13.60 25.49
C ILE A 26 1.10 13.39 26.72
N LEU A 27 1.51 14.01 27.83
CA LEU A 27 0.99 13.69 29.16
C LEU A 27 -0.25 14.52 29.46
N GLU A 28 -0.09 15.82 29.62
CA GLU A 28 -1.17 16.72 30.02
C GLU A 28 -0.90 18.17 29.62
N ALA A 29 -1.96 18.99 29.61
CA ALA A 29 -1.84 20.44 29.55
C ALA A 29 -2.64 21.06 30.68
N LYS A 30 -2.27 22.30 31.05
CA LYS A 30 -3.02 23.08 32.03
C LYS A 30 -3.23 24.49 31.53
N SER A 31 -4.25 25.14 32.06
CA SER A 31 -4.52 26.57 31.83
C SER A 31 -4.77 26.91 30.35
N LEU A 32 -5.38 25.98 29.59
CA LEU A 32 -5.79 26.25 28.20
C LEU A 32 -6.93 27.29 28.18
N PRO A 33 -6.93 28.24 27.22
CA PRO A 33 -8.02 29.20 27.07
C PRO A 33 -9.30 28.52 26.56
N ASN A 34 -10.46 29.01 26.99
CA ASN A 34 -11.76 28.60 26.45
C ASN A 34 -12.01 29.24 25.07
N MET A 35 -11.89 28.46 24.00
CA MET A 35 -12.12 28.93 22.62
C MET A 35 -13.58 28.83 22.18
N ASP A 36 -14.37 27.93 22.76
CA ASP A 36 -15.81 27.77 22.44
C ASP A 36 -16.60 29.07 22.70
N LEU A 37 -16.27 29.83 23.74
CA LEU A 37 -16.86 31.15 24.01
C LEU A 37 -16.53 32.18 22.92
N VAL A 38 -15.36 32.08 22.29
CA VAL A 38 -14.93 32.97 21.19
C VAL A 38 -15.69 32.60 19.91
N SER A 39 -15.82 31.30 19.63
CA SER A 39 -16.61 30.73 18.53
C SER A 39 -18.09 31.13 18.63
N GLU A 40 -18.71 31.01 19.81
CA GLU A 40 -20.09 31.42 20.05
C GLU A 40 -20.32 32.93 19.89
N ARG A 41 -19.37 33.77 20.35
CA ARG A 41 -19.45 35.23 20.16
C ARG A 41 -19.38 35.61 18.69
N MET A 42 -18.51 34.96 17.93
CA MET A 42 -18.40 35.17 16.49
C MET A 42 -19.67 34.70 15.77
N ARG A 43 -20.24 33.55 16.15
CA ARG A 43 -21.51 33.03 15.64
C ARG A 43 -22.67 34.01 15.87
N ARG A 44 -22.75 34.64 17.05
CA ARG A 44 -23.77 35.67 17.36
C ARG A 44 -23.67 36.92 16.48
N CYS A 45 -22.45 37.32 16.10
CA CYS A 45 -22.23 38.45 15.19
C CYS A 45 -22.70 38.15 13.76
N PHE A 46 -22.55 36.91 13.27
CA PHE A 46 -23.02 36.53 11.93
C PHE A 46 -24.55 36.33 11.87
N THR A 47 -25.20 35.96 12.98
CA THR A 47 -26.67 35.87 13.04
C THR A 47 -27.39 37.23 13.09
N MET A 48 -26.68 38.36 13.25
CA MET A 48 -27.30 39.69 13.19
C MET A 48 -27.62 40.17 11.77
N PHE A 49 -27.14 39.49 10.72
CA PHE A 49 -27.42 39.85 9.32
C PHE A 49 -28.41 38.91 8.61
N ALA A 50 -29.03 37.97 9.34
CA ALA A 50 -30.11 37.12 8.81
C ALA A 50 -31.44 37.51 9.48
N THR A 51 -32.15 38.45 8.88
CA THR A 51 -33.52 38.83 9.24
C THR A 51 -34.52 37.78 8.75
N CYS A 52 -35.22 37.13 9.69
CA CYS A 52 -36.68 36.91 9.70
C CYS A 52 -37.08 35.97 10.88
N PRO A 53 -38.01 36.36 11.78
CA PRO A 53 -38.46 35.50 12.87
C PRO A 53 -39.65 34.62 12.43
N SER A 54 -39.60 33.31 12.72
CA SER A 54 -40.80 32.48 12.80
C SER A 54 -41.14 32.17 14.27
N PRO A 55 -42.42 32.24 14.68
CA PRO A 55 -42.79 32.06 16.07
C PRO A 55 -43.17 30.60 16.37
N PHE A 56 -43.08 30.25 17.65
CA PHE A 56 -43.58 29.03 18.30
C PHE A 56 -42.73 27.75 18.22
N LYS A 57 -41.99 27.52 19.30
CA LYS A 57 -42.11 26.29 20.12
C LYS A 57 -41.55 26.55 21.52
N LYS A 58 -42.45 26.76 22.48
CA LYS A 58 -42.14 26.69 23.92
C LYS A 58 -41.67 25.27 24.23
N LYS A 59 -40.37 25.08 24.46
CA LYS A 59 -39.86 23.93 25.21
C LYS A 59 -39.58 24.39 26.63
N THR A 60 -40.25 23.70 27.55
CA THR A 60 -40.13 23.76 28.99
C THR A 60 -38.67 23.66 29.45
N LEU A 61 -38.23 24.64 30.25
CA LEU A 61 -37.00 24.56 31.01
C LEU A 61 -37.09 23.35 31.97
N ARG A 62 -36.22 22.35 31.76
CA ARG A 62 -35.77 21.48 32.83
C ARG A 62 -34.47 22.06 33.38
N THR A 63 -34.51 22.47 34.64
CA THR A 63 -33.36 22.80 35.46
C THR A 63 -32.55 21.52 35.73
N GLY A 64 -31.45 21.36 35.01
CA GLY A 64 -30.40 20.37 35.24
C GLY A 64 -29.06 21.00 34.88
N GLY A 65 -28.02 20.74 35.69
CA GLY A 65 -26.70 21.37 35.75
C GLY A 65 -26.20 22.09 34.49
N ARG A 66 -25.67 23.32 34.69
CA ARG A 66 -24.86 24.02 33.68
C ARG A 66 -23.65 23.15 33.34
N ASN A 67 -23.71 22.39 32.24
CA ASN A 67 -22.49 21.91 31.61
C ASN A 67 -21.73 23.14 31.14
N VAL A 68 -20.57 23.42 31.74
CA VAL A 68 -19.67 24.48 31.30
C VAL A 68 -19.15 24.04 29.93
N ILE A 69 -19.56 24.75 28.88
CA ILE A 69 -19.03 24.55 27.53
C ILE A 69 -17.66 25.22 27.48
N THR A 70 -16.62 24.44 27.22
CA THR A 70 -15.24 24.91 27.10
C THR A 70 -14.50 24.06 26.07
N SER A 71 -13.27 24.43 25.76
CA SER A 71 -12.47 23.81 24.71
C SER A 71 -12.40 22.28 24.77
N ASP A 72 -12.34 21.69 23.59
CA ASP A 72 -12.17 20.28 23.28
C ASP A 72 -10.72 20.02 22.76
N PRO A 73 -9.68 20.11 23.62
CA PRO A 73 -8.31 20.14 23.15
C PRO A 73 -7.75 18.80 22.67
N TYR A 74 -6.82 18.89 21.73
CA TYR A 74 -5.92 17.83 21.30
C TYR A 74 -4.57 18.40 20.83
N VAL A 75 -3.54 17.56 20.75
CA VAL A 75 -2.20 17.96 20.31
C VAL A 75 -1.89 17.31 18.96
N SER A 76 -1.31 18.09 18.05
CA SER A 76 -0.69 17.59 16.81
C SER A 76 0.81 17.82 16.86
N VAL A 77 1.60 16.79 16.60
CA VAL A 77 3.07 16.93 16.50
C VAL A 77 3.44 17.05 15.04
N CYS A 78 4.18 18.10 14.71
CA CYS A 78 4.53 18.44 13.34
C CYS A 78 6.05 18.43 13.14
N LEU A 79 6.47 17.83 12.03
CA LEU A 79 7.86 17.79 11.55
C LEU A 79 7.87 18.18 10.08
N ALA A 80 8.70 19.16 9.70
CA ALA A 80 8.78 19.66 8.33
C ALA A 80 7.43 20.07 7.72
N GLY A 81 6.49 20.55 8.55
CA GLY A 81 5.12 20.92 8.13
C GLY A 81 4.12 19.75 8.10
N THR A 82 4.59 18.50 8.24
CA THR A 82 3.76 17.29 8.25
C THR A 82 3.34 16.92 9.67
N THR A 83 2.07 16.58 9.87
CA THR A 83 1.61 16.03 11.16
C THR A 83 1.97 14.55 11.27
N VAL A 84 2.84 14.20 12.21
CA VAL A 84 3.28 12.81 12.45
C VAL A 84 2.50 12.11 13.56
N VAL A 85 1.98 12.87 14.53
CA VAL A 85 1.17 12.36 15.66
C VAL A 85 -0.02 13.28 15.89
N ARG A 86 -1.15 12.69 16.29
CA ARG A 86 -2.30 13.41 16.84
C ARG A 86 -2.84 12.66 18.03
N THR A 87 -3.05 13.35 19.15
CA THR A 87 -3.72 12.76 20.30
C THR A 87 -5.24 12.64 20.09
N ARG A 88 -5.91 11.98 21.03
CA ARG A 88 -7.38 12.08 21.13
C ARG A 88 -7.83 13.50 21.50
N VAL A 89 -9.08 13.78 21.15
CA VAL A 89 -9.81 14.97 21.61
C VAL A 89 -10.38 14.70 23.00
N ILE A 90 -10.10 15.57 23.96
CA ILE A 90 -10.72 15.51 25.29
C ILE A 90 -11.76 16.61 25.35
N ALA A 91 -13.03 16.23 25.51
CA ALA A 91 -14.12 17.19 25.46
C ALA A 91 -14.21 18.06 26.73
N ASN A 92 -14.47 19.35 26.54
CA ASN A 92 -14.81 20.33 27.57
C ASN A 92 -13.81 20.35 28.75
N CYS A 93 -12.52 20.45 28.43
CA CYS A 93 -11.45 20.35 29.41
C CYS A 93 -10.30 21.33 29.14
N GLU A 94 -10.17 22.35 29.98
CA GLU A 94 -9.05 23.32 29.91
C GLU A 94 -7.73 22.77 30.52
N ASN A 95 -7.80 21.65 31.22
CA ASN A 95 -6.66 20.97 31.83
C ASN A 95 -6.64 19.48 31.42
N PRO A 96 -6.50 19.18 30.12
CA PRO A 96 -6.61 17.83 29.60
C PRO A 96 -5.44 16.95 30.03
N SER A 97 -5.74 15.69 30.38
CA SER A 97 -4.76 14.63 30.59
C SER A 97 -4.92 13.55 29.51
N TRP A 98 -3.97 13.51 28.58
CA TRP A 98 -3.93 12.54 27.48
C TRP A 98 -3.26 11.24 27.91
N ASP A 99 -2.09 11.29 28.53
CA ASP A 99 -1.34 10.09 28.93
C ASP A 99 -1.20 9.11 27.73
N GLU A 100 -0.83 9.66 26.56
CA GLU A 100 -0.72 8.90 25.30
C GLU A 100 0.74 8.72 24.89
N HIS A 101 1.09 7.48 24.56
CA HIS A 101 2.42 7.06 24.15
C HIS A 101 2.48 6.75 22.66
N PHE A 102 3.52 7.25 22.01
CA PHE A 102 3.77 7.05 20.59
C PHE A 102 5.23 6.68 20.36
N CYS A 103 5.45 5.58 19.64
CA CYS A 103 6.75 5.25 19.05
C CYS A 103 6.66 5.49 17.54
N ILE A 104 7.18 6.61 17.06
CA ILE A 104 7.02 7.00 15.65
C ILE A 104 8.36 6.96 14.90
N PRO A 105 8.40 6.30 13.73
CA PRO A 105 9.53 6.47 12.83
C PRO A 105 9.51 7.89 12.24
N VAL A 106 10.66 8.54 12.23
CA VAL A 106 10.86 9.87 11.65
C VAL A 106 12.01 9.85 10.65
N ALA A 107 11.83 10.57 9.54
CA ALA A 107 12.82 10.80 8.50
C ALA A 107 12.63 12.21 7.91
N HIS A 108 12.68 13.23 8.77
CA HIS A 108 12.28 14.60 8.41
C HIS A 108 13.43 15.59 8.55
N PRO A 109 13.60 16.53 7.61
CA PRO A 109 14.53 17.63 7.75
C PRO A 109 13.92 18.72 8.65
N VAL A 110 14.54 18.97 9.80
CA VAL A 110 13.94 19.77 10.87
C VAL A 110 14.98 20.70 11.49
N THR A 111 14.49 21.82 12.02
CA THR A 111 15.23 22.69 12.96
C THR A 111 14.68 22.59 14.37
N LYS A 112 13.43 22.13 14.49
CA LYS A 112 12.67 22.01 15.74
C LYS A 112 11.53 20.99 15.57
N LEU A 113 11.06 20.48 16.70
CA LEU A 113 9.84 19.70 16.84
C LEU A 113 8.72 20.62 17.32
N GLU A 114 7.60 20.65 16.62
CA GLU A 114 6.45 21.51 16.95
C GLU A 114 5.29 20.70 17.52
N PHE A 115 4.77 21.09 18.68
CA PHE A 115 3.54 20.58 19.25
C PHE A 115 2.47 21.65 19.14
N GLN A 116 1.52 21.44 18.22
CA GLN A 116 0.40 22.35 18.00
C GLN A 116 -0.77 21.91 18.87
N VAL A 117 -1.08 22.68 19.91
CA VAL A 117 -2.26 22.50 20.76
C VAL A 117 -3.45 23.14 20.05
N LYS A 118 -4.51 22.36 19.83
CA LYS A 118 -5.68 22.75 19.03
C LYS A 118 -6.95 22.45 19.76
N ASP A 119 -7.97 23.25 19.48
CA ASP A 119 -9.35 22.98 19.85
C ASP A 119 -10.09 22.30 18.68
N ASN A 120 -11.05 21.42 18.95
CA ASN A 120 -11.80 20.70 17.94
C ASN A 120 -13.28 21.12 17.91
N ASP A 121 -13.56 22.26 17.28
CA ASP A 121 -14.92 22.73 17.03
C ASP A 121 -15.66 21.96 15.92
N VAL A 122 -16.99 22.07 15.92
CA VAL A 122 -17.91 21.51 14.91
C VAL A 122 -17.58 21.99 13.48
N LEU A 123 -17.05 23.21 13.32
CA LEU A 123 -16.72 23.83 12.03
C LEU A 123 -15.27 23.63 11.58
N GLY A 124 -14.42 23.02 12.40
CA GLY A 124 -13.00 22.82 12.10
C GLY A 124 -12.12 23.04 13.32
N ALA A 125 -10.91 22.49 13.30
CA ALA A 125 -9.99 22.65 14.43
C ALA A 125 -9.36 24.05 14.46
N GLN A 126 -9.36 24.70 15.62
CA GLN A 126 -8.73 26.00 15.84
C GLN A 126 -7.37 25.83 16.55
N LEU A 127 -6.34 26.57 16.14
CA LEU A 127 -5.04 26.55 16.84
C LEU A 127 -5.13 27.38 18.13
N ILE A 128 -4.80 26.76 19.27
CA ILE A 128 -4.65 27.44 20.55
C ILE A 128 -3.24 28.05 20.63
N GLY A 129 -2.21 27.23 20.41
CA GLY A 129 -0.81 27.66 20.42
C GLY A 129 0.16 26.53 20.11
N VAL A 130 1.45 26.83 20.20
CA VAL A 130 2.56 25.94 19.79
C VAL A 130 3.61 25.86 20.88
N VAL A 131 4.12 24.65 21.14
CA VAL A 131 5.37 24.41 21.86
C VAL A 131 6.43 23.99 20.86
N GLU A 132 7.63 24.56 20.96
CA GLU A 132 8.75 24.25 20.07
C GLU A 132 9.93 23.73 20.86
N ILE A 133 10.44 22.55 20.48
CA ILE A 133 11.65 21.96 21.05
C ILE A 133 12.76 21.97 19.98
N PRO A 134 13.86 22.70 20.19
CA PRO A 134 14.98 22.74 19.24
C PRO A 134 15.60 21.36 18.97
N VAL A 135 15.99 21.11 17.72
CA VAL A 135 16.51 19.79 17.30
C VAL A 135 17.83 19.40 17.98
N ASP A 136 18.67 20.37 18.35
CA ASP A 136 19.94 20.14 19.04
C ASP A 136 19.74 19.44 20.40
N LYS A 137 18.68 19.79 21.13
CA LYS A 137 18.33 19.10 22.39
C LYS A 137 17.89 17.66 22.12
N ILE A 138 17.13 17.44 21.06
CA ILE A 138 16.58 16.13 20.67
C ILE A 138 17.71 15.18 20.26
N LEU A 139 18.67 15.67 19.47
CA LEU A 139 19.81 14.90 18.98
C LEU A 139 20.78 14.45 20.08
N SER A 140 20.71 15.03 21.28
CA SER A 140 21.51 14.57 22.42
C SER A 140 21.17 13.15 22.87
N GLY A 141 20.01 12.61 22.46
CA GLY A 141 19.53 11.27 22.85
C GLY A 141 19.03 11.17 24.30
N ASN A 142 19.20 12.22 25.10
CA ASN A 142 18.71 12.29 26.47
C ASN A 142 17.18 12.41 26.49
N THR A 143 16.55 11.84 27.52
CA THR A 143 15.12 12.05 27.76
C THR A 143 14.86 13.52 28.11
N ILE A 144 14.02 14.17 27.30
CA ILE A 144 13.51 15.51 27.57
C ILE A 144 12.15 15.34 28.21
N ASN A 145 12.00 15.72 29.48
CA ASN A 145 10.74 15.65 30.22
C ASN A 145 10.51 16.96 30.97
N GLY A 146 9.37 17.60 30.74
CA GLY A 146 9.01 18.81 31.48
C GLY A 146 7.78 19.55 30.94
N TRP A 147 7.44 20.62 31.65
CA TRP A 147 6.41 21.57 31.26
C TRP A 147 6.99 22.62 30.32
N PHE A 148 6.30 22.87 29.21
CA PHE A 148 6.70 23.85 28.21
C PHE A 148 5.57 24.87 27.98
N PRO A 149 5.89 26.16 27.90
CA PRO A 149 4.89 27.20 27.67
C PRO A 149 4.29 27.08 26.26
N VAL A 150 2.96 27.07 26.18
CA VAL A 150 2.22 27.09 24.91
C VAL A 150 2.15 28.54 24.44
N VAL A 151 2.82 28.82 23.33
CA VAL A 151 2.91 30.18 22.77
C VAL A 151 1.79 30.38 21.74
N GLY A 152 1.10 31.51 21.81
CA GLY A 152 0.00 31.83 20.90
C GLY A 152 0.46 32.12 19.48
N PRO A 153 -0.49 32.27 18.54
CA PRO A 153 -0.17 32.67 17.17
C PRO A 153 0.69 33.93 17.14
N TYR A 154 1.71 33.95 16.26
CA TYR A 154 2.68 35.03 16.09
C TYR A 154 3.62 35.28 17.30
N GLY A 155 3.80 34.29 18.18
CA GLY A 155 4.74 34.39 19.30
C GLY A 155 4.18 35.12 20.53
N ASN A 156 2.87 35.41 20.53
CA ASN A 156 2.25 36.16 21.62
C ASN A 156 2.06 35.28 22.87
N PRO A 157 2.35 35.79 24.07
CA PRO A 157 2.02 35.08 25.30
C PRO A 157 0.50 34.97 25.46
N LEU A 158 0.02 33.77 25.79
CA LEU A 158 -1.39 33.50 26.06
C LEU A 158 -1.70 33.71 27.55
N LYS A 159 -2.92 34.15 27.88
CA LYS A 159 -3.45 34.13 29.25
C LYS A 159 -4.51 33.03 29.34
N PRO A 160 -4.51 32.16 30.36
CA PRO A 160 -3.76 32.23 31.63
C PRO A 160 -2.39 31.52 31.66
N TYR A 161 -1.56 31.68 30.63
CA TYR A 161 -0.24 31.03 30.47
C TYR A 161 -0.32 29.51 30.39
N PRO A 162 -0.96 28.98 29.33
CA PRO A 162 -1.05 27.54 29.10
C PRO A 162 0.33 26.88 29.02
N GLU A 163 0.44 25.69 29.58
CA GLU A 163 1.64 24.86 29.50
C GLU A 163 1.27 23.43 29.07
N LEU A 164 2.17 22.78 28.35
CA LEU A 164 2.06 21.39 27.90
C LEU A 164 3.20 20.57 28.53
N HIS A 165 2.85 19.45 29.16
CA HIS A 165 3.78 18.46 29.68
C HIS A 165 4.02 17.37 28.64
N VAL A 166 5.27 17.25 28.19
CA VAL A 166 5.70 16.18 27.29
C VAL A 166 6.94 15.48 27.83
N SER A 167 7.08 14.21 27.49
CA SER A 167 8.33 13.47 27.64
C SER A 167 8.71 12.87 26.30
N LEU A 168 9.95 13.06 25.83
CA LEU A 168 10.39 12.50 24.56
C LEU A 168 11.85 12.05 24.61
N GLN A 169 12.16 11.04 23.81
CA GLN A 169 13.51 10.56 23.56
C GLN A 169 13.64 10.19 22.09
N PHE A 170 14.72 10.62 21.45
CA PHE A 170 15.03 10.25 20.08
C PHE A 170 16.14 9.19 20.06
N ARG A 171 15.94 8.16 19.24
CA ARG A 171 16.94 7.11 18.98
C ARG A 171 17.28 7.10 17.49
N PRO A 172 18.51 7.46 17.10
CA PRO A 172 18.95 7.37 15.70
C PRO A 172 18.84 5.94 15.14
N VAL A 173 18.58 5.81 13.84
CA VAL A 173 18.52 4.48 13.17
C VAL A 173 19.79 3.66 13.41
N THR A 174 20.96 4.30 13.34
CA THR A 174 22.28 3.66 13.50
C THR A 174 22.51 3.06 14.90
N GLU A 175 21.86 3.63 15.91
CA GLU A 175 21.98 3.18 17.30
C GLU A 175 20.88 2.18 17.70
N ASN A 176 19.78 2.13 16.95
CA ASN A 176 18.65 1.27 17.27
C ASN A 176 18.96 -0.21 16.95
N PRO A 177 19.02 -1.11 17.96
CA PRO A 177 19.29 -2.53 17.73
C PRO A 177 18.26 -3.21 16.83
N LEU A 178 17.04 -2.67 16.73
CA LEU A 178 15.98 -3.19 15.84
C LEU A 178 16.41 -3.26 14.36
N TYR A 179 17.39 -2.45 13.94
CA TYR A 179 17.83 -2.33 12.55
C TYR A 179 19.28 -2.78 12.30
N LYS A 180 19.97 -3.26 13.33
CA LYS A 180 21.41 -3.53 13.26
C LYS A 180 21.74 -4.82 12.52
N ASP A 181 20.96 -5.87 12.70
CA ASP A 181 21.40 -7.22 12.33
C ASP A 181 20.78 -7.77 11.02
N GLY A 182 20.06 -6.94 10.25
CA GLY A 182 19.38 -7.37 9.02
C GLY A 182 17.89 -7.64 9.24
N VAL A 183 17.17 -8.10 8.20
CA VAL A 183 15.73 -8.34 8.31
C VAL A 183 15.48 -9.71 8.90
N GLY A 184 14.75 -9.77 10.01
CA GLY A 184 14.45 -11.06 10.63
C GLY A 184 15.57 -11.62 11.49
N ALA A 185 16.60 -10.84 11.83
CA ALA A 185 17.79 -11.34 12.50
C ALA A 185 17.64 -11.59 14.01
N GLY A 186 18.30 -12.66 14.49
CA GLY A 186 18.37 -13.08 15.90
C GLY A 186 17.47 -14.29 16.23
N PRO A 187 17.80 -15.05 17.30
CA PRO A 187 16.92 -16.11 17.84
C PRO A 187 15.65 -15.53 18.49
N ASP A 188 15.72 -14.28 18.97
CA ASP A 188 14.63 -13.55 19.64
C ASP A 188 13.85 -12.63 18.69
N TYR A 189 13.98 -12.78 17.37
CA TYR A 189 13.29 -11.91 16.42
C TYR A 189 11.76 -12.03 16.57
N SER A 190 11.13 -10.92 16.94
CA SER A 190 9.69 -10.84 17.24
C SER A 190 8.84 -10.28 16.10
N GLY A 191 9.40 -10.12 14.90
CA GLY A 191 8.72 -9.46 13.78
C GLY A 191 8.86 -7.94 13.80
N VAL A 192 7.99 -7.29 13.03
CA VAL A 192 7.77 -5.84 13.11
C VAL A 192 7.05 -5.54 14.42
N PRO A 193 7.65 -4.74 15.32
CA PRO A 193 7.05 -4.44 16.62
C PRO A 193 5.84 -3.52 16.46
N ASN A 194 5.02 -3.43 17.51
CA ASN A 194 3.88 -2.52 17.59
C ASN A 194 2.91 -2.67 16.41
N THR A 195 2.55 -3.91 16.07
CA THR A 195 1.57 -4.24 15.03
C THR A 195 0.42 -5.06 15.58
N TYR A 196 -0.73 -4.99 14.92
CA TYR A 196 -1.96 -5.64 15.38
C TYR A 196 -1.86 -7.18 15.37
N PHE A 197 -1.28 -7.73 14.29
CA PHE A 197 -1.03 -9.16 14.20
C PHE A 197 0.45 -9.46 14.49
N PRO A 198 0.74 -10.44 15.38
CA PRO A 198 2.10 -10.79 15.73
C PRO A 198 2.76 -11.61 14.59
N LEU A 199 4.08 -11.77 14.67
CA LEU A 199 4.80 -12.74 13.84
C LEU A 199 4.34 -14.16 14.19
N ARG A 200 3.92 -14.92 13.17
CA ARG A 200 3.53 -16.33 13.27
C ARG A 200 4.65 -17.23 12.78
N LYS A 201 4.91 -18.32 13.51
CA LYS A 201 5.94 -19.31 13.19
C LYS A 201 5.33 -20.64 12.74
N GLY A 202 6.07 -21.49 12.04
CA GLY A 202 5.57 -22.78 11.56
C GLY A 202 4.64 -22.66 10.35
N GLY A 203 4.81 -21.62 9.54
CA GLY A 203 4.01 -21.37 8.34
C GLY A 203 4.65 -21.95 7.08
N ASN A 204 3.93 -21.82 5.96
CA ASN A 204 4.44 -22.07 4.62
C ASN A 204 3.93 -20.99 3.67
N VAL A 205 4.78 -20.51 2.76
CA VAL A 205 4.47 -19.48 1.79
C VAL A 205 4.82 -19.98 0.39
N THR A 206 3.88 -19.84 -0.55
CA THR A 206 4.15 -19.94 -1.99
C THR A 206 4.09 -18.55 -2.59
N LEU A 207 5.15 -18.14 -3.27
CA LEU A 207 5.23 -16.86 -3.97
C LEU A 207 4.83 -17.06 -5.44
N TYR A 208 3.91 -16.24 -5.92
CA TYR A 208 3.44 -16.27 -7.30
C TYR A 208 3.92 -15.01 -8.03
N GLN A 209 4.43 -15.23 -9.24
CA GLN A 209 4.60 -14.21 -10.26
C GLN A 209 3.51 -14.46 -11.31
N ASP A 210 2.78 -13.41 -11.67
CA ASP A 210 1.60 -13.46 -12.53
C ASP A 210 0.47 -14.38 -12.05
N ALA A 211 -0.59 -14.44 -12.85
CA ALA A 211 -1.69 -15.37 -12.64
C ALA A 211 -1.28 -16.82 -12.95
N HIS A 212 -0.36 -17.03 -13.89
CA HIS A 212 0.05 -18.35 -14.32
C HIS A 212 1.47 -18.37 -14.90
N VAL A 213 2.30 -19.33 -14.48
CA VAL A 213 3.61 -19.59 -15.11
C VAL A 213 3.61 -20.98 -15.74
N PRO A 214 3.65 -21.09 -17.08
CA PRO A 214 3.74 -22.38 -17.75
C PRO A 214 5.02 -23.15 -17.39
N ASN A 215 4.92 -24.48 -17.35
CA ASN A 215 6.06 -25.35 -17.03
C ASN A 215 7.21 -25.14 -18.02
N GLY A 216 8.43 -24.99 -17.51
CA GLY A 216 9.64 -24.87 -18.33
C GLY A 216 9.74 -23.57 -19.15
N MET A 217 8.84 -22.60 -18.94
CA MET A 217 8.90 -21.30 -19.64
C MET A 217 10.11 -20.47 -19.21
N LEU A 218 10.49 -20.54 -17.94
CA LEU A 218 11.61 -19.81 -17.37
C LEU A 218 12.77 -20.75 -17.00
N PRO A 219 14.02 -20.25 -17.05
CA PRO A 219 15.19 -21.05 -16.69
C PRO A 219 15.15 -21.51 -15.24
N GLU A 220 15.77 -22.67 -14.99
CA GLU A 220 15.93 -23.23 -13.66
C GLU A 220 16.83 -22.36 -12.79
N THR A 221 16.46 -22.20 -11.52
CA THR A 221 17.27 -21.53 -10.50
C THR A 221 17.57 -22.51 -9.38
N LEU A 222 18.86 -22.74 -9.09
CA LEU A 222 19.30 -23.59 -7.99
C LEU A 222 19.20 -22.84 -6.66
N LEU A 223 18.65 -23.53 -5.67
CA LEU A 223 18.59 -23.11 -4.27
C LEU A 223 19.71 -23.77 -3.46
N ASP A 224 19.90 -23.27 -2.25
CA ASP A 224 20.66 -23.98 -1.23
C ASP A 224 20.10 -25.40 -1.02
N GLY A 225 20.98 -26.39 -0.83
CA GLY A 225 20.58 -27.80 -0.72
C GLY A 225 20.47 -28.52 -2.07
N GLY A 226 20.60 -27.81 -3.19
CA GLY A 226 20.63 -28.40 -4.54
C GLY A 226 19.25 -28.55 -5.20
N GLU A 227 18.20 -28.09 -4.54
CA GLU A 227 16.84 -28.08 -5.09
C GLU A 227 16.67 -27.00 -6.17
N VAL A 228 15.72 -27.21 -7.08
CA VAL A 228 15.37 -26.25 -8.14
C VAL A 228 14.13 -25.47 -7.71
N TYR A 229 14.20 -24.14 -7.76
CA TYR A 229 13.07 -23.26 -7.51
C TYR A 229 11.89 -23.60 -8.44
N GLN A 230 10.71 -23.79 -7.85
CA GLN A 230 9.49 -24.14 -8.58
C GLN A 230 8.60 -22.90 -8.71
N GLN A 231 8.33 -22.46 -9.94
CA GLN A 231 7.39 -21.36 -10.18
C GLN A 231 5.95 -21.79 -9.85
N GLY A 232 5.27 -21.00 -9.02
CA GLY A 232 3.86 -21.23 -8.68
C GLY A 232 2.90 -20.83 -9.80
N LYS A 233 1.68 -21.39 -9.77
CA LYS A 233 0.61 -21.11 -10.76
C LYS A 233 -0.61 -20.56 -10.05
N CYS A 234 -0.62 -19.24 -9.79
CA CYS A 234 -1.55 -18.60 -8.86
C CYS A 234 -3.02 -18.98 -9.07
N TRP A 235 -3.58 -18.70 -10.24
CA TRP A 235 -5.01 -18.91 -10.51
C TRP A 235 -5.36 -20.40 -10.68
N GLU A 236 -4.41 -21.22 -11.13
CA GLU A 236 -4.58 -22.68 -11.14
C GLU A 236 -4.64 -23.24 -9.72
N ASP A 237 -3.74 -22.82 -8.83
CA ASP A 237 -3.76 -23.19 -7.41
C ASP A 237 -5.03 -22.69 -6.71
N ILE A 238 -5.50 -21.47 -7.00
CA ILE A 238 -6.80 -20.96 -6.50
C ILE A 238 -7.95 -21.84 -7.00
N CYS A 239 -7.97 -22.21 -8.29
CA CYS A 239 -9.00 -23.06 -8.87
C CYS A 239 -9.04 -24.43 -8.18
N HIS A 240 -7.88 -25.09 -8.03
CA HIS A 240 -7.78 -26.37 -7.33
C HIS A 240 -8.21 -26.26 -5.87
N ALA A 241 -7.79 -25.19 -5.18
CA ALA A 241 -8.15 -24.97 -3.79
C ALA A 241 -9.66 -24.73 -3.61
N ILE A 242 -10.31 -24.01 -4.54
CA ILE A 242 -11.77 -23.84 -4.55
C ILE A 242 -12.49 -25.18 -4.77
N LEU A 243 -11.99 -25.99 -5.71
CA LEU A 243 -12.57 -27.31 -6.01
C LEU A 243 -12.43 -28.27 -4.81
N GLU A 244 -11.29 -28.21 -4.11
CA GLU A 244 -11.00 -29.01 -2.92
C GLU A 244 -11.74 -28.55 -1.65
N ALA A 245 -12.21 -27.30 -1.58
CA ALA A 245 -12.85 -26.76 -0.39
C ALA A 245 -14.13 -27.53 -0.02
N HIS A 246 -14.29 -27.84 1.27
CA HIS A 246 -15.42 -28.62 1.78
C HIS A 246 -16.36 -27.79 2.67
N HIS A 247 -15.89 -26.66 3.23
CA HIS A 247 -16.64 -25.95 4.25
C HIS A 247 -16.82 -24.48 3.94
N LEU A 248 -15.77 -23.75 3.58
CA LEU A 248 -15.84 -22.31 3.34
C LEU A 248 -15.00 -21.86 2.15
N ILE A 249 -15.53 -20.87 1.44
CA ILE A 249 -14.81 -20.06 0.44
C ILE A 249 -15.18 -18.60 0.68
N TYR A 250 -14.22 -17.82 1.16
CA TYR A 250 -14.36 -16.41 1.46
C TYR A 250 -13.51 -15.57 0.52
N ILE A 251 -14.11 -14.60 -0.16
CA ILE A 251 -13.43 -13.78 -1.16
C ILE A 251 -13.55 -12.31 -0.81
N ILE A 252 -12.45 -11.57 -0.91
CA ILE A 252 -12.42 -10.11 -0.90
C ILE A 252 -11.84 -9.66 -2.24
N GLY A 253 -12.48 -8.70 -2.88
CA GLY A 253 -11.92 -8.05 -4.07
C GLY A 253 -12.26 -6.57 -4.12
N TRP A 254 -11.35 -5.81 -4.72
CA TRP A 254 -11.69 -4.47 -5.23
C TRP A 254 -12.65 -4.61 -6.41
N SER A 255 -12.42 -5.61 -7.27
CA SER A 255 -13.35 -6.06 -8.28
C SER A 255 -13.35 -7.59 -8.32
N VAL A 256 -14.51 -8.19 -8.55
CA VAL A 256 -14.61 -9.61 -8.88
C VAL A 256 -15.53 -9.72 -10.07
N TYR A 257 -15.10 -10.41 -11.12
CA TYR A 257 -15.89 -10.57 -12.33
C TYR A 257 -16.28 -12.03 -12.53
N HIS A 258 -17.59 -12.30 -12.48
CA HIS A 258 -18.13 -13.67 -12.44
C HIS A 258 -17.87 -14.48 -13.71
N THR A 259 -17.57 -13.85 -14.85
CA THR A 259 -17.36 -14.53 -16.14
C THR A 259 -15.94 -15.05 -16.34
N VAL A 260 -14.96 -14.58 -15.54
CA VAL A 260 -13.55 -14.93 -15.76
C VAL A 260 -13.30 -16.41 -15.56
N LYS A 261 -12.39 -16.97 -16.36
CA LYS A 261 -11.86 -18.33 -16.17
C LYS A 261 -10.52 -18.26 -15.46
N LEU A 262 -10.39 -19.03 -14.37
CA LEU A 262 -9.17 -19.11 -13.58
C LEU A 262 -8.05 -19.84 -14.32
N VAL A 263 -8.38 -20.92 -15.02
CA VAL A 263 -7.42 -21.73 -15.76
C VAL A 263 -7.73 -21.66 -17.25
N ARG A 264 -6.73 -21.30 -18.05
CA ARG A 264 -6.85 -21.19 -19.52
C ARG A 264 -5.82 -22.06 -20.23
N GLU A 265 -4.64 -22.19 -19.64
CA GLU A 265 -3.57 -23.07 -20.09
C GLU A 265 -3.23 -24.05 -18.95
N PRO A 266 -4.01 -25.14 -18.76
CA PRO A 266 -3.86 -26.02 -17.62
C PRO A 266 -2.51 -26.75 -17.63
N SER A 267 -1.78 -26.71 -16.51
CA SER A 267 -0.52 -27.44 -16.37
C SER A 267 -0.69 -28.92 -16.02
N LYS A 268 -1.90 -29.30 -15.58
CA LYS A 268 -2.33 -30.66 -15.23
C LYS A 268 -3.85 -30.80 -15.47
N PRO A 269 -4.40 -32.03 -15.55
CA PRO A 269 -5.82 -32.22 -15.75
C PRO A 269 -6.66 -31.54 -14.67
N LEU A 270 -7.70 -30.80 -15.10
CA LEU A 270 -8.60 -30.11 -14.19
C LEU A 270 -9.68 -31.06 -13.64
N PRO A 271 -9.99 -30.98 -12.33
CA PRO A 271 -11.13 -31.69 -11.77
C PRO A 271 -12.45 -31.18 -12.38
N SER A 272 -13.52 -31.96 -12.21
CA SER A 272 -14.87 -31.55 -12.62
C SER A 272 -15.22 -30.19 -12.03
N GLY A 273 -15.62 -29.24 -12.89
CA GLY A 273 -15.91 -27.86 -12.52
C GLY A 273 -14.76 -26.87 -12.76
N GLY A 274 -13.52 -27.33 -13.00
CA GLY A 274 -12.37 -26.43 -13.22
C GLY A 274 -12.43 -25.60 -14.52
N GLU A 275 -13.23 -26.04 -15.49
CA GLU A 275 -13.45 -25.34 -16.77
C GLU A 275 -14.52 -24.25 -16.70
N LEU A 276 -15.25 -24.17 -15.58
CA LEU A 276 -16.33 -23.21 -15.37
C LEU A 276 -15.77 -21.79 -15.22
N SER A 277 -16.61 -20.79 -15.52
CA SER A 277 -16.32 -19.44 -15.06
C SER A 277 -16.31 -19.38 -13.53
N LEU A 278 -15.62 -18.40 -12.97
CA LEU A 278 -15.53 -18.18 -11.52
C LEU A 278 -16.93 -18.16 -10.87
N GLY A 279 -17.88 -17.46 -11.49
CA GLY A 279 -19.25 -17.36 -11.02
C GLY A 279 -19.96 -18.71 -10.92
N GLU A 280 -19.87 -19.51 -11.98
CA GLU A 280 -20.50 -20.83 -12.02
C GLU A 280 -19.76 -21.84 -11.12
N LEU A 281 -18.43 -21.74 -11.00
CA LEU A 281 -17.64 -22.53 -10.04
C LEU A 281 -18.07 -22.26 -8.59
N LEU A 282 -18.27 -20.99 -8.22
CA LEU A 282 -18.70 -20.62 -6.86
C LEU A 282 -20.15 -21.05 -6.58
N LYS A 283 -21.05 -20.96 -7.57
CA LYS A 283 -22.40 -21.53 -7.46
C LYS A 283 -22.36 -23.04 -7.28
N PHE A 284 -21.54 -23.72 -8.09
CA PHE A 284 -21.35 -25.17 -8.04
C PHE A 284 -20.91 -25.62 -6.64
N LYS A 285 -19.83 -25.03 -6.10
CA LYS A 285 -19.37 -25.33 -4.73
C LYS A 285 -20.42 -24.99 -3.67
N SER A 286 -21.14 -23.89 -3.85
CA SER A 286 -22.20 -23.53 -2.90
C SER A 286 -23.38 -24.50 -2.90
N GLN A 287 -23.71 -25.08 -4.06
CA GLN A 287 -24.75 -26.11 -4.20
C GLN A 287 -24.33 -27.46 -3.57
N GLU A 288 -23.03 -27.75 -3.50
CA GLU A 288 -22.47 -28.89 -2.75
C GLU A 288 -22.54 -28.68 -1.22
N GLY A 289 -22.95 -27.51 -0.75
CA GLY A 289 -23.07 -27.16 0.67
C GLY A 289 -21.89 -26.36 1.23
N VAL A 290 -20.90 -26.00 0.41
CA VAL A 290 -19.80 -25.12 0.83
C VAL A 290 -20.32 -23.71 1.09
N ARG A 291 -19.91 -23.10 2.19
CA ARG A 291 -20.29 -21.73 2.53
C ARG A 291 -19.45 -20.74 1.73
N VAL A 292 -20.06 -20.15 0.70
CA VAL A 292 -19.41 -19.12 -0.12
C VAL A 292 -19.85 -17.73 0.31
N ALA A 293 -18.91 -16.87 0.69
CA ALA A 293 -19.17 -15.49 1.09
C ALA A 293 -18.18 -14.51 0.44
N MET A 294 -18.67 -13.38 -0.06
CA MET A 294 -17.85 -12.43 -0.83
C MET A 294 -18.07 -10.99 -0.34
N LEU A 295 -16.97 -10.27 -0.14
CA LEU A 295 -16.93 -8.83 0.12
C LEU A 295 -16.30 -8.13 -1.08
N ILE A 296 -17.14 -7.54 -1.93
CA ILE A 296 -16.70 -6.76 -3.09
C ILE A 296 -16.82 -5.28 -2.73
N TRP A 297 -15.87 -4.45 -3.15
CA TRP A 297 -16.02 -3.00 -3.00
C TRP A 297 -17.28 -2.50 -3.75
N ASP A 298 -18.00 -1.56 -3.16
CA ASP A 298 -19.18 -0.90 -3.74
C ASP A 298 -18.74 0.39 -4.43
N ASP A 299 -18.59 0.35 -5.76
CA ASP A 299 -18.33 1.55 -6.56
C ASP A 299 -19.63 2.35 -6.67
N LYS A 300 -19.77 3.39 -5.85
CA LYS A 300 -21.00 4.21 -5.86
C LYS A 300 -21.30 4.87 -7.21
N THR A 301 -20.31 4.96 -8.11
CA THR A 301 -20.50 5.50 -9.45
C THR A 301 -21.05 4.48 -10.45
N SER A 302 -21.07 3.18 -10.08
CA SER A 302 -21.64 2.08 -10.89
C SER A 302 -23.16 1.93 -10.73
N HIS A 303 -23.80 2.70 -9.84
CA HIS A 303 -25.25 2.65 -9.64
C HIS A 303 -26.01 3.37 -10.75
N ASP A 304 -26.85 2.61 -11.47
CA ASP A 304 -27.81 3.13 -12.45
C ASP A 304 -28.70 4.23 -11.83
N THR A 305 -28.47 5.51 -12.19
CA THR A 305 -29.47 6.55 -11.94
C THR A 305 -30.58 6.47 -12.98
N LEU A 306 -31.83 6.65 -12.55
CA LEU A 306 -33.07 6.55 -13.32
C LEU A 306 -32.89 6.87 -14.83
N PHE A 307 -32.94 5.84 -15.68
CA PHE A 307 -32.85 5.86 -17.16
C PHE A 307 -31.47 6.05 -17.83
N LEU A 308 -30.35 6.08 -17.09
CA LEU A 308 -29.00 6.06 -17.65
C LEU A 308 -28.19 4.90 -17.05
N LYS A 309 -27.78 3.94 -17.88
CA LYS A 309 -26.74 2.98 -17.51
C LYS A 309 -25.42 3.73 -17.46
N THR A 310 -24.81 3.84 -16.29
CA THR A 310 -23.46 4.36 -16.12
C THR A 310 -22.54 3.19 -15.82
N GLU A 311 -21.65 2.85 -16.76
CA GLU A 311 -20.45 2.09 -16.40
C GLU A 311 -19.69 2.91 -15.36
N GLY A 312 -19.40 2.33 -14.19
CA GLY A 312 -18.74 3.03 -13.09
C GLY A 312 -17.44 3.68 -13.56
N VAL A 313 -17.10 4.83 -12.97
CA VAL A 313 -15.91 5.62 -13.37
C VAL A 313 -14.62 4.82 -13.17
N MET A 314 -14.66 3.80 -12.30
CA MET A 314 -13.51 2.96 -11.92
C MET A 314 -13.50 1.59 -12.61
N GLN A 315 -14.40 1.33 -13.57
CA GLN A 315 -14.43 0.09 -14.37
C GLN A 315 -14.48 -1.21 -13.53
N THR A 316 -15.24 -1.21 -12.44
CA THR A 316 -15.49 -2.42 -11.62
C THR A 316 -16.72 -3.19 -12.08
N HIS A 317 -16.78 -4.48 -11.72
CA HIS A 317 -17.90 -5.39 -12.04
C HIS A 317 -18.76 -5.75 -10.82
N ASP A 318 -18.75 -4.90 -9.80
CA ASP A 318 -19.34 -5.13 -8.48
C ASP A 318 -20.86 -5.35 -8.55
N GLU A 319 -21.60 -4.45 -9.21
CA GLU A 319 -23.05 -4.55 -9.36
C GLU A 319 -23.48 -5.74 -10.24
N GLU A 320 -22.75 -6.01 -11.32
CA GLU A 320 -23.02 -7.15 -12.21
C GLU A 320 -22.83 -8.47 -11.47
N THR A 321 -21.71 -8.63 -10.77
CA THR A 321 -21.41 -9.82 -9.98
C THR A 321 -22.42 -10.00 -8.84
N ARG A 322 -22.85 -8.93 -8.17
CA ARG A 322 -23.95 -9.02 -7.18
C ARG A 322 -25.24 -9.52 -7.83
N LYS A 323 -25.62 -8.98 -8.98
CA LYS A 323 -26.84 -9.37 -9.70
C LYS A 323 -26.80 -10.85 -10.08
N PHE A 324 -25.65 -11.34 -10.54
CA PHE A 324 -25.45 -12.75 -10.90
C PHE A 324 -25.68 -13.73 -9.74
N PHE A 325 -25.27 -13.38 -8.52
CA PHE A 325 -25.43 -14.23 -7.34
C PHE A 325 -26.75 -14.06 -6.57
N LYS A 326 -27.58 -13.06 -6.92
CA LYS A 326 -28.79 -12.67 -6.16
C LYS A 326 -29.76 -13.81 -5.83
N HIS A 327 -29.87 -14.81 -6.71
CA HIS A 327 -30.76 -15.96 -6.56
C HIS A 327 -30.01 -17.28 -6.35
N SER A 328 -28.78 -17.21 -5.83
CA SER A 328 -27.95 -18.36 -5.47
C SER A 328 -27.75 -18.45 -3.95
N SER A 329 -27.12 -19.53 -3.49
CA SER A 329 -26.70 -19.70 -2.10
C SER A 329 -25.38 -18.98 -1.76
N VAL A 330 -24.75 -18.31 -2.73
CA VAL A 330 -23.54 -17.50 -2.53
C VAL A 330 -23.90 -16.17 -1.86
N HIS A 331 -23.24 -15.86 -0.74
CA HIS A 331 -23.45 -14.62 0.01
C HIS A 331 -22.59 -13.48 -0.57
N CYS A 332 -23.09 -12.76 -1.57
CA CYS A 332 -22.39 -11.62 -2.18
C CYS A 332 -22.79 -10.29 -1.54
N VAL A 333 -21.84 -9.58 -0.93
CA VAL A 333 -22.04 -8.30 -0.24
C VAL A 333 -21.17 -7.22 -0.88
N LEU A 334 -21.81 -6.14 -1.34
CA LEU A 334 -21.13 -4.90 -1.69
C LEU A 334 -20.83 -4.11 -0.42
N SER A 335 -19.56 -3.78 -0.25
CA SER A 335 -19.00 -3.10 0.91
C SER A 335 -18.53 -1.71 0.48
N PRO A 336 -19.33 -0.66 0.71
CA PRO A 336 -18.87 0.71 0.52
C PRO A 336 -17.80 1.09 1.53
N ARG A 337 -16.83 1.88 1.08
CA ARG A 337 -15.85 2.49 1.97
C ARG A 337 -16.50 3.67 2.68
N TYR A 338 -16.93 3.49 3.92
CA TYR A 338 -17.41 4.60 4.76
C TYR A 338 -16.33 5.04 5.73
N ALA A 339 -16.19 6.35 5.90
CA ALA A 339 -15.54 6.90 7.08
C ALA A 339 -16.23 6.39 8.35
N SER A 340 -15.46 6.29 9.43
CA SER A 340 -16.04 6.17 10.75
C SER A 340 -17.02 7.32 11.03
N ASN A 341 -18.19 7.00 11.56
CA ASN A 341 -19.20 7.97 12.01
C ASN A 341 -18.68 8.95 13.08
N LYS A 342 -17.45 8.72 13.59
CA LYS A 342 -16.75 9.58 14.54
C LYS A 342 -15.94 10.72 13.89
N LEU A 343 -15.86 10.76 12.55
CA LEU A 343 -15.26 11.87 11.79
C LEU A 343 -16.29 12.98 11.50
N SER A 344 -15.84 14.19 11.12
CA SER A 344 -16.75 15.26 10.70
C SER A 344 -17.51 14.89 9.43
N ILE A 345 -18.71 15.46 9.22
CA ILE A 345 -19.57 15.16 8.06
C ILE A 345 -18.82 15.36 6.74
N PHE A 346 -18.05 16.44 6.61
CA PHE A 346 -17.22 16.70 5.43
C PHE A 346 -16.21 15.57 5.17
N LYS A 347 -15.48 15.13 6.22
CA LYS A 347 -14.55 14.00 6.09
C LYS A 347 -15.27 12.70 5.77
N GLN A 348 -16.47 12.50 6.28
CA GLN A 348 -17.27 11.32 5.95
C GLN A 348 -17.64 11.26 4.48
N GLN A 349 -18.02 12.41 3.90
CA GLN A 349 -18.34 12.52 2.49
C GLN A 349 -17.10 12.34 1.60
N VAL A 350 -15.94 12.87 2.00
CA VAL A 350 -14.66 12.67 1.30
C VAL A 350 -14.27 11.19 1.28
N VAL A 351 -14.19 10.53 2.43
CA VAL A 351 -13.83 9.10 2.47
C VAL A 351 -14.85 8.24 1.72
N GLY A 352 -16.13 8.57 1.88
CA GLY A 352 -17.25 7.88 1.25
C GLY A 352 -17.30 7.93 -0.27
N THR A 353 -16.59 8.89 -0.88
CA THR A 353 -16.62 9.15 -2.32
C THR A 353 -15.27 8.87 -2.98
N LEU A 354 -14.16 9.00 -2.25
CA LEU A 354 -12.81 8.98 -2.84
C LEU A 354 -12.02 7.69 -2.62
N PHE A 355 -12.27 6.94 -1.56
CA PHE A 355 -11.44 5.80 -1.16
C PHE A 355 -12.13 4.46 -1.37
N THR A 356 -11.35 3.40 -1.50
CA THR A 356 -11.83 2.07 -1.89
C THR A 356 -11.53 1.01 -0.83
N HIS A 357 -12.14 -0.16 -1.01
CA HIS A 357 -11.68 -1.39 -0.38
C HIS A 357 -10.78 -2.13 -1.35
N HIS A 358 -9.47 -2.08 -1.13
CA HIS A 358 -8.48 -2.50 -2.15
C HIS A 358 -7.80 -3.86 -1.86
N GLN A 359 -8.16 -4.51 -0.76
CA GLN A 359 -7.72 -5.87 -0.42
C GLN A 359 -8.18 -6.89 -1.47
N LYS A 360 -7.26 -7.75 -1.93
CA LYS A 360 -7.56 -8.95 -2.72
C LYS A 360 -7.23 -10.19 -1.89
N CYS A 361 -8.23 -11.05 -1.68
CA CYS A 361 -8.08 -12.20 -0.80
C CYS A 361 -8.98 -13.36 -1.21
N VAL A 362 -8.45 -14.58 -1.19
CA VAL A 362 -9.23 -15.83 -1.20
C VAL A 362 -8.88 -16.64 0.03
N LEU A 363 -9.87 -17.06 0.81
CA LEU A 363 -9.73 -17.84 2.03
C LEU A 363 -10.59 -19.08 1.91
N LEU A 364 -10.03 -20.25 2.19
CA LEU A 364 -10.76 -21.51 2.08
C LEU A 364 -10.14 -22.57 2.98
N ASP A 365 -10.87 -23.66 3.20
CA ASP A 365 -10.34 -24.83 3.88
C ASP A 365 -9.68 -25.80 2.89
N THR A 366 -8.44 -26.22 3.15
CA THR A 366 -7.70 -27.26 2.40
C THR A 366 -7.36 -28.45 3.30
N GLN A 367 -6.90 -29.53 2.69
CA GLN A 367 -6.43 -30.72 3.37
C GLN A 367 -5.24 -30.40 4.31
N ALA A 368 -5.35 -30.87 5.55
CA ALA A 368 -4.26 -30.88 6.53
C ALA A 368 -3.76 -32.32 6.76
N SER A 369 -3.02 -32.57 7.83
CA SER A 369 -2.58 -33.91 8.18
C SER A 369 -3.76 -34.82 8.59
N GLY A 370 -3.72 -36.07 8.14
CA GLY A 370 -4.78 -37.05 8.42
C GLY A 370 -6.11 -36.68 7.78
N ASN A 371 -7.21 -36.74 8.55
CA ASN A 371 -8.55 -36.37 8.10
C ASN A 371 -8.94 -34.92 8.45
N ASN A 372 -7.98 -34.13 8.93
CA ASN A 372 -8.23 -32.75 9.32
C ASN A 372 -8.10 -31.80 8.13
N ARG A 373 -8.63 -30.59 8.30
CA ARG A 373 -8.53 -29.49 7.35
C ARG A 373 -7.90 -28.28 8.02
N LYS A 374 -7.30 -27.40 7.22
CA LYS A 374 -6.64 -26.17 7.65
C LYS A 374 -7.20 -25.00 6.84
N ILE A 375 -7.03 -23.78 7.35
CA ILE A 375 -7.31 -22.58 6.58
C ILE A 375 -6.09 -22.25 5.71
N THR A 376 -6.34 -22.00 4.43
CA THR A 376 -5.37 -21.48 3.45
C THR A 376 -5.85 -20.12 2.97
N ALA A 377 -4.91 -19.18 2.85
CA ALA A 377 -5.18 -17.83 2.38
C ALA A 377 -4.36 -17.50 1.13
N PHE A 378 -4.95 -16.79 0.19
CA PHE A 378 -4.29 -16.16 -0.94
C PHE A 378 -4.46 -14.65 -0.81
N ILE A 379 -3.37 -13.89 -0.85
CA ILE A 379 -3.39 -12.42 -0.86
C ILE A 379 -2.32 -11.87 -1.81
N GLY A 380 -2.53 -10.67 -2.35
CA GLY A 380 -1.58 -10.04 -3.28
C GLY A 380 -2.20 -8.89 -4.06
N GLY A 381 -1.68 -8.65 -5.26
CA GLY A 381 -2.17 -7.63 -6.19
C GLY A 381 -3.26 -8.09 -7.16
N LEU A 382 -3.34 -9.40 -7.44
CA LEU A 382 -4.34 -9.97 -8.37
C LEU A 382 -5.76 -10.01 -7.77
N ASP A 383 -6.68 -9.23 -8.34
CA ASP A 383 -8.12 -9.43 -8.19
C ASP A 383 -8.59 -10.59 -9.09
N LEU A 384 -9.68 -11.26 -8.71
CA LEU A 384 -10.34 -12.27 -9.56
C LEU A 384 -11.27 -11.59 -10.57
N CYS A 385 -10.71 -10.81 -11.49
CA CYS A 385 -11.44 -10.06 -12.51
C CYS A 385 -10.70 -10.01 -13.86
N ASP A 386 -11.32 -9.38 -14.84
CA ASP A 386 -10.86 -9.27 -16.21
C ASP A 386 -9.49 -8.59 -16.35
N GLY A 387 -8.73 -8.98 -17.36
CA GLY A 387 -7.41 -8.44 -17.70
C GLY A 387 -6.26 -8.94 -16.83
N ARG A 388 -6.54 -9.61 -15.70
CA ARG A 388 -5.53 -10.04 -14.70
C ARG A 388 -4.86 -11.37 -15.04
N TYR A 389 -5.49 -12.21 -15.86
CA TYR A 389 -4.83 -13.43 -16.32
C TYR A 389 -3.72 -13.04 -17.30
N ASP A 390 -2.49 -13.41 -16.97
CA ASP A 390 -1.35 -13.34 -17.86
C ASP A 390 -0.31 -14.38 -17.45
N THR A 391 0.71 -14.49 -18.30
CA THR A 391 1.91 -15.29 -18.07
C THR A 391 3.15 -14.42 -18.27
N PRO A 392 4.35 -14.89 -17.86
CA PRO A 392 5.61 -14.19 -18.11
C PRO A 392 5.88 -13.89 -19.59
N GLU A 393 5.15 -14.51 -20.52
CA GLU A 393 5.23 -14.18 -21.95
C GLU A 393 4.56 -12.85 -22.30
N HIS A 394 3.56 -12.37 -21.54
CA HIS A 394 2.93 -11.06 -21.72
C HIS A 394 2.50 -10.74 -23.16
N ARG A 395 1.76 -11.67 -23.80
CA ARG A 395 1.38 -11.59 -25.22
C ARG A 395 0.60 -10.30 -25.52
N LEU A 396 0.98 -9.58 -26.58
CA LEU A 396 0.33 -8.32 -26.99
C LEU A 396 -0.75 -8.52 -28.05
N PHE A 397 -0.45 -9.33 -29.06
CA PHE A 397 -1.27 -9.54 -30.25
C PHE A 397 -1.64 -11.02 -30.47
N ARG A 398 -0.96 -11.94 -29.78
CA ARG A 398 -1.20 -13.38 -29.88
C ARG A 398 -2.30 -13.84 -28.93
N ASP A 399 -3.04 -14.87 -29.36
CA ASP A 399 -4.09 -15.54 -28.58
C ASP A 399 -5.28 -14.67 -28.13
N LEU A 400 -5.50 -13.53 -28.79
CA LEU A 400 -6.59 -12.60 -28.46
C LEU A 400 -7.97 -13.26 -28.62
N ASP A 401 -8.13 -14.14 -29.61
CA ASP A 401 -9.38 -14.87 -29.89
C ASP A 401 -9.42 -16.27 -29.23
N THR A 402 -8.41 -16.64 -28.44
CA THR A 402 -8.32 -17.94 -27.75
C THR A 402 -8.16 -17.74 -26.23
N VAL A 403 -6.93 -17.60 -25.73
CA VAL A 403 -6.60 -17.47 -24.30
C VAL A 403 -7.20 -16.20 -23.70
N PHE A 404 -7.25 -15.11 -24.48
CA PHE A 404 -7.79 -13.83 -24.03
C PHE A 404 -9.19 -13.53 -24.60
N ALA A 405 -9.86 -14.54 -25.16
CA ALA A 405 -11.21 -14.39 -25.69
C ALA A 405 -12.18 -13.93 -24.59
N ASN A 406 -12.89 -12.83 -24.82
CA ASN A 406 -13.77 -12.16 -23.84
C ASN A 406 -13.05 -11.63 -22.59
N ASP A 407 -11.73 -11.47 -22.64
CA ASP A 407 -10.89 -10.92 -21.56
C ASP A 407 -9.86 -9.92 -22.12
N PHE A 408 -10.24 -9.19 -23.17
CA PHE A 408 -9.41 -8.12 -23.70
C PHE A 408 -9.45 -6.90 -22.78
N HIS A 409 -8.29 -6.50 -22.27
CA HIS A 409 -8.15 -5.35 -21.38
C HIS A 409 -7.09 -4.39 -21.90
N ASN A 410 -7.49 -3.14 -22.17
CA ASN A 410 -6.57 -2.02 -22.40
C ASN A 410 -7.30 -0.68 -22.24
N PRO A 411 -7.28 -0.06 -21.05
CA PRO A 411 -8.00 1.19 -20.80
C PRO A 411 -7.23 2.44 -21.27
N THR A 412 -6.06 2.29 -21.91
CA THR A 412 -5.34 3.42 -22.52
C THR A 412 -6.02 3.89 -23.80
N PHE A 413 -6.74 2.99 -24.47
CA PHE A 413 -7.43 3.25 -25.74
C PHE A 413 -8.95 3.13 -25.58
N PRO A 414 -9.75 3.70 -26.51
CA PRO A 414 -11.19 3.49 -26.53
C PRO A 414 -11.55 2.02 -26.71
N SER A 415 -12.65 1.56 -26.10
CA SER A 415 -13.09 0.15 -26.06
C SER A 415 -13.31 -0.53 -27.42
N ARG A 416 -13.45 0.23 -28.51
CA ARG A 416 -13.53 -0.31 -29.88
C ARG A 416 -12.23 -0.95 -30.36
N VAL A 417 -11.11 -0.65 -29.70
CA VAL A 417 -9.78 -1.18 -30.00
C VAL A 417 -9.64 -2.57 -29.41
N ARG A 418 -9.16 -3.52 -30.20
CA ARG A 418 -8.93 -4.91 -29.78
C ARG A 418 -7.47 -5.34 -29.79
N ALA A 419 -6.53 -4.43 -30.07
CA ALA A 419 -5.10 -4.71 -30.00
C ALA A 419 -4.27 -3.41 -29.94
N PRO A 420 -3.10 -3.41 -29.29
CA PRO A 420 -2.59 -4.48 -28.42
C PRO A 420 -3.42 -4.59 -27.14
N ARG A 421 -3.50 -5.78 -26.53
CA ARG A 421 -3.92 -5.88 -25.12
C ARG A 421 -2.88 -5.18 -24.25
N GLN A 422 -3.26 -4.81 -23.03
CA GLN A 422 -2.31 -4.41 -21.99
C GLN A 422 -1.94 -5.65 -21.18
N PRO A 423 -0.70 -6.17 -21.29
CA PRO A 423 -0.22 -7.26 -20.44
C PRO A 423 -0.23 -6.86 -18.97
N TRP A 424 -0.37 -7.84 -18.09
CA TRP A 424 -0.57 -7.64 -16.65
C TRP A 424 0.48 -8.40 -15.86
N HIS A 425 1.49 -7.68 -15.39
CA HIS A 425 2.51 -8.21 -14.48
C HIS A 425 2.11 -7.95 -13.02
N ASP A 426 2.04 -9.00 -12.20
CA ASP A 426 1.59 -8.87 -10.81
C ASP A 426 2.17 -9.94 -9.88
N LEU A 427 1.99 -9.74 -8.58
CA LEU A 427 2.50 -10.61 -7.53
C LEU A 427 1.37 -11.07 -6.60
N HIS A 428 1.42 -12.33 -6.21
CA HIS A 428 0.47 -12.90 -5.25
C HIS A 428 1.15 -13.94 -4.37
N CYS A 429 0.53 -14.33 -3.26
CA CYS A 429 1.06 -15.39 -2.43
C CYS A 429 -0.04 -16.28 -1.86
N LYS A 430 0.32 -17.54 -1.59
CA LYS A 430 -0.46 -18.48 -0.77
C LYS A 430 0.20 -18.61 0.58
N ILE A 431 -0.60 -18.61 1.64
CA ILE A 431 -0.16 -18.69 3.03
C ILE A 431 -0.91 -19.83 3.70
N ASP A 432 -0.14 -20.78 4.22
CA ASP A 432 -0.60 -21.85 5.10
C ASP A 432 0.00 -21.68 6.49
N GLY A 433 -0.73 -22.12 7.50
CA GLY A 433 -0.30 -22.08 8.90
C GLY A 433 -0.97 -20.97 9.69
N PRO A 434 -0.41 -20.58 10.86
CA PRO A 434 -1.13 -19.71 11.80
C PRO A 434 -1.47 -18.32 11.22
N ALA A 435 -0.64 -17.78 10.32
CA ALA A 435 -0.88 -16.48 9.68
C ALA A 435 -2.14 -16.47 8.80
N ALA A 436 -2.59 -17.61 8.27
CA ALA A 436 -3.85 -17.69 7.52
C ALA A 436 -5.07 -17.35 8.40
N TYR A 437 -5.00 -17.60 9.71
CA TYR A 437 -6.07 -17.29 10.67
C TYR A 437 -6.11 -15.80 11.05
N ASP A 438 -4.98 -15.09 10.94
CA ASP A 438 -4.96 -13.63 11.05
C ASP A 438 -5.68 -12.98 9.85
N ILE A 439 -5.48 -13.53 8.65
CA ILE A 439 -6.18 -13.10 7.42
C ILE A 439 -7.67 -13.44 7.51
N LEU A 440 -8.04 -14.63 8.04
CA LEU A 440 -9.42 -14.97 8.35
C LEU A 440 -10.03 -13.97 9.33
N THR A 441 -9.33 -13.64 10.42
CA THR A 441 -9.77 -12.64 11.40
C THR A 441 -10.06 -11.30 10.72
N ASN A 442 -9.19 -10.85 9.80
CA ASN A 442 -9.45 -9.66 8.99
C ASN A 442 -10.75 -9.77 8.18
N PHE A 443 -10.98 -10.88 7.48
CA PHE A 443 -12.23 -11.10 6.74
C PHE A 443 -13.45 -11.02 7.64
N GLU A 444 -13.45 -11.75 8.77
CA GLU A 444 -14.59 -11.77 9.68
C GLU A 444 -14.89 -10.40 10.30
N GLN A 445 -13.84 -9.66 10.68
CA GLN A 445 -13.97 -8.31 11.22
C GLN A 445 -14.63 -7.36 10.20
N ARG A 446 -14.25 -7.47 8.93
CA ARG A 446 -14.85 -6.68 7.84
C ARG A 446 -16.27 -7.13 7.53
N TRP A 447 -16.51 -8.44 7.44
CA TRP A 447 -17.83 -9.02 7.18
C TRP A 447 -18.86 -8.51 8.18
N ARG A 448 -18.55 -8.67 9.47
CA ARG A 448 -19.43 -8.23 10.57
C ARG A 448 -19.65 -6.71 10.58
N LYS A 449 -18.75 -5.92 9.97
CA LYS A 449 -18.94 -4.48 9.80
C LYS A 449 -19.87 -4.15 8.65
N ALA A 450 -19.65 -4.77 7.49
CA ALA A 450 -20.40 -4.53 6.26
C ALA A 450 -21.87 -4.98 6.39
N THR A 451 -22.15 -6.07 7.11
CA THR A 451 -23.51 -6.62 7.21
C THR A 451 -24.38 -5.99 8.32
N LYS A 452 -23.80 -5.17 9.21
CA LYS A 452 -24.47 -4.57 10.38
C LYS A 452 -25.71 -3.72 10.05
N TRP A 453 -25.76 -3.08 8.87
CA TRP A 453 -26.82 -2.13 8.53
C TRP A 453 -28.13 -2.80 8.06
N LYS A 454 -28.08 -4.07 7.64
CA LYS A 454 -29.28 -4.81 7.23
C LYS A 454 -30.20 -5.20 8.41
N ASP A 455 -29.71 -5.10 9.65
CA ASP A 455 -30.47 -5.43 10.86
C ASP A 455 -31.51 -4.37 11.28
N PHE A 456 -31.41 -3.14 10.78
CA PHE A 456 -32.32 -2.04 11.19
C PHE A 456 -33.66 -2.01 10.44
N GLY A 457 -33.82 -2.77 9.35
CA GLY A 457 -35.01 -2.75 8.50
C GLY A 457 -36.21 -3.58 9.01
N LEU A 458 -35.98 -4.62 9.81
CA LEU A 458 -37.05 -5.52 10.31
C LEU A 458 -36.64 -6.12 11.67
N LYS A 459 -37.19 -5.59 12.76
CA LYS A 459 -36.97 -6.04 14.15
C LYS A 459 -37.46 -7.46 14.49
N LYS A 460 -37.71 -8.34 13.51
CA LYS A 460 -38.19 -9.72 13.74
C LYS A 460 -37.53 -10.83 12.90
N VAL A 461 -36.51 -10.55 12.08
CA VAL A 461 -35.76 -11.61 11.35
C VAL A 461 -34.27 -11.54 11.71
N THR A 462 -33.97 -11.64 12.99
CA THR A 462 -32.61 -11.61 13.54
C THR A 462 -32.03 -13.03 13.55
N ARG A 463 -31.21 -13.40 12.55
CA ARG A 463 -30.16 -14.46 12.64
C ARG A 463 -29.40 -14.76 11.34
N TRP A 464 -29.94 -14.45 10.16
CA TRP A 464 -29.41 -14.97 8.89
C TRP A 464 -27.98 -14.51 8.51
N HIS A 465 -27.53 -13.33 8.94
CA HIS A 465 -26.20 -12.80 8.57
C HIS A 465 -25.06 -13.21 9.51
N ASP A 466 -25.35 -13.54 10.78
CA ASP A 466 -24.35 -14.13 11.69
C ASP A 466 -24.12 -15.62 11.34
N ASP A 467 -25.12 -16.32 10.81
CA ASP A 467 -25.00 -17.69 10.28
C ASP A 467 -24.34 -17.77 8.89
N ALA A 468 -23.92 -16.63 8.32
CA ALA A 468 -23.23 -16.60 7.03
C ALA A 468 -21.77 -17.05 7.13
N LEU A 469 -21.14 -16.84 8.28
CA LEU A 469 -19.78 -17.29 8.57
C LEU A 469 -19.81 -18.60 9.35
N ILE A 470 -18.85 -19.48 9.07
CA ILE A 470 -18.69 -20.72 9.81
C ILE A 470 -18.00 -20.42 11.13
N ASN A 471 -18.56 -20.93 12.22
CA ASN A 471 -17.88 -20.92 13.51
C ASN A 471 -16.95 -22.13 13.59
N LEU A 472 -15.65 -21.89 13.40
CA LEU A 472 -14.63 -22.94 13.41
C LEU A 472 -14.52 -23.68 14.75
N ASP A 473 -14.84 -23.03 15.88
CA ASP A 473 -14.79 -23.66 17.21
C ASP A 473 -15.78 -24.83 17.36
N ARG A 474 -16.76 -24.93 16.45
CA ARG A 474 -17.75 -26.02 16.43
C ARG A 474 -17.34 -27.18 15.52
N MET A 475 -16.22 -27.09 14.82
CA MET A 475 -15.77 -28.07 13.82
C MET A 475 -14.42 -28.66 14.24
N SER A 476 -14.47 -29.78 14.98
CA SER A 476 -13.25 -30.41 15.54
C SER A 476 -12.25 -30.92 14.49
N TRP A 477 -12.68 -31.06 13.23
CA TRP A 477 -11.84 -31.51 12.12
C TRP A 477 -11.22 -30.37 11.31
N ILE A 478 -11.58 -29.09 11.58
CA ILE A 478 -10.81 -27.95 11.07
C ILE A 478 -9.87 -27.52 12.20
N LEU A 479 -8.57 -27.58 11.94
CA LEU A 479 -7.57 -27.17 12.92
C LEU A 479 -7.77 -25.69 13.24
N THR A 480 -7.66 -25.31 14.51
CA THR A 480 -7.75 -23.92 14.96
C THR A 480 -6.65 -23.61 15.98
N PRO A 481 -6.19 -22.35 16.05
CA PRO A 481 -5.36 -21.90 17.16
C PRO A 481 -6.10 -22.13 18.48
N ASN A 482 -5.37 -22.46 19.54
CA ASN A 482 -5.95 -22.71 20.86
C ASN A 482 -5.42 -21.70 21.89
N ALA A 483 -5.97 -21.73 23.11
CA ALA A 483 -5.56 -20.81 24.17
C ALA A 483 -4.08 -20.98 24.59
N SER A 484 -3.48 -22.15 24.35
CA SER A 484 -2.06 -22.44 24.60
C SER A 484 -1.12 -22.03 23.46
N GLY A 485 -1.65 -21.61 22.29
CA GLY A 485 -0.85 -21.08 21.18
C GLY A 485 -1.24 -21.66 19.81
N ASP A 486 -0.29 -21.55 18.88
CA ASP A 486 -0.48 -21.82 17.46
C ASP A 486 -0.04 -23.24 17.02
N ASP A 487 0.42 -24.08 17.96
CA ASP A 487 1.06 -25.38 17.63
C ASP A 487 0.16 -26.30 16.78
N ASN A 488 -1.15 -26.29 17.03
CA ASN A 488 -2.13 -27.12 16.31
C ASN A 488 -2.31 -26.74 14.84
N VAL A 489 -1.98 -25.51 14.46
CA VAL A 489 -2.15 -24.99 13.09
C VAL A 489 -0.82 -24.78 12.38
N ARG A 490 0.30 -25.17 12.98
CA ARG A 490 1.60 -25.18 12.28
C ARG A 490 1.60 -26.24 11.20
N VAL A 491 2.14 -25.86 10.04
CA VAL A 491 2.28 -26.73 8.87
C VAL A 491 3.73 -27.15 8.63
N SER A 492 4.68 -26.53 9.32
CA SER A 492 6.10 -26.87 9.31
C SER A 492 6.69 -26.79 10.72
N ARG A 493 7.80 -27.51 10.95
CA ARG A 493 8.55 -27.54 12.21
C ARG A 493 9.65 -26.46 12.18
N GLU A 494 10.11 -25.97 13.33
CA GLU A 494 11.14 -24.92 13.36
C GLU A 494 12.50 -25.37 12.79
N GLU A 495 12.77 -26.67 12.80
CA GLU A 495 14.01 -27.25 12.26
C GLU A 495 13.99 -27.41 10.75
N ASP A 496 12.80 -27.42 10.13
CA ASP A 496 12.60 -27.58 8.70
C ASP A 496 13.17 -26.37 7.94
N PRO A 497 14.09 -26.56 6.98
CA PRO A 497 14.60 -25.48 6.12
C PRO A 497 13.51 -24.71 5.39
N GLU A 498 12.41 -25.38 5.02
CA GLU A 498 11.30 -24.76 4.29
C GLU A 498 10.27 -24.10 5.21
N ASN A 499 10.53 -24.03 6.52
CA ASN A 499 9.68 -23.29 7.45
C ASN A 499 9.68 -21.79 7.16
N TRP A 500 8.50 -21.18 7.26
CA TRP A 500 8.32 -19.74 7.13
C TRP A 500 7.84 -19.12 8.44
N HIS A 501 8.40 -17.95 8.74
CA HIS A 501 7.83 -17.03 9.72
C HIS A 501 7.12 -15.91 8.94
N VAL A 502 5.84 -15.69 9.25
CA VAL A 502 4.94 -14.82 8.48
C VAL A 502 4.23 -13.86 9.42
N GLN A 503 4.18 -12.58 9.08
CA GLN A 503 3.42 -11.57 9.80
C GLN A 503 2.47 -10.86 8.85
N VAL A 504 1.22 -10.69 9.30
CA VAL A 504 0.17 -10.03 8.52
C VAL A 504 0.11 -8.55 8.89
N PHE A 505 -0.01 -7.70 7.88
CA PHE A 505 -0.06 -6.25 8.01
C PHE A 505 -1.28 -5.69 7.28
N ARG A 506 -1.80 -4.56 7.77
CA ARG A 506 -2.95 -3.87 7.15
C ARG A 506 -2.78 -2.36 7.13
N SER A 507 -3.51 -1.76 6.20
CA SER A 507 -3.96 -0.37 6.28
C SER A 507 -5.48 -0.44 6.44
N ILE A 508 -6.01 -0.20 7.63
CA ILE A 508 -7.45 -0.29 7.88
C ILE A 508 -7.85 0.51 9.12
N ASP A 509 -9.08 1.00 9.17
CA ASP A 509 -9.60 1.71 10.33
C ASP A 509 -10.90 1.12 10.90
N SER A 510 -11.26 1.57 12.10
CA SER A 510 -12.52 1.22 12.78
C SER A 510 -13.80 1.55 11.98
N GLY A 511 -13.71 2.33 10.90
CA GLY A 511 -14.78 2.53 9.92
C GLY A 511 -15.08 1.25 9.14
N SER A 512 -14.07 0.43 8.88
CA SER A 512 -14.16 -0.76 8.02
C SER A 512 -14.14 -2.10 8.74
N VAL A 513 -13.91 -2.12 10.06
CA VAL A 513 -13.93 -3.35 10.87
C VAL A 513 -14.88 -3.26 12.07
N LYS A 514 -15.38 -4.41 12.51
CA LYS A 514 -15.99 -4.63 13.82
C LYS A 514 -14.99 -5.40 14.68
N GLY A 515 -14.80 -4.99 15.93
CA GLY A 515 -13.89 -5.66 16.87
C GLY A 515 -12.78 -4.76 17.40
N PHE A 516 -12.45 -3.66 16.71
CA PHE A 516 -11.54 -2.65 17.25
C PHE A 516 -12.10 -2.08 18.56
N PRO A 517 -11.26 -1.96 19.61
CA PRO A 517 -11.68 -1.44 20.89
C PRO A 517 -12.29 -0.04 20.77
N LYS A 518 -13.30 0.22 21.59
CA LYS A 518 -13.86 1.58 21.70
C LYS A 518 -13.07 2.42 22.69
N VAL A 519 -12.45 1.78 23.67
CA VAL A 519 -11.61 2.39 24.72
C VAL A 519 -10.19 2.47 24.19
N MET A 520 -9.60 3.67 24.18
CA MET A 520 -8.31 3.90 23.51
C MET A 520 -7.15 3.16 24.19
N LYS A 521 -7.13 3.09 25.52
CA LYS A 521 -6.13 2.28 26.27
C LYS A 521 -6.17 0.79 25.90
N GLU A 522 -7.30 0.28 25.42
CA GLU A 522 -7.38 -1.10 24.90
C GLU A 522 -6.89 -1.19 23.45
N ALA A 523 -7.08 -0.14 22.64
CA ALA A 523 -6.56 -0.08 21.28
C ALA A 523 -5.03 0.01 21.27
N GLU A 524 -4.43 0.80 22.17
CA GLU A 524 -2.98 0.88 22.37
C GLU A 524 -2.38 -0.47 22.77
N LYS A 525 -3.06 -1.23 23.66
CA LYS A 525 -2.66 -2.60 24.02
C LYS A 525 -2.71 -3.58 22.85
N GLN A 526 -3.43 -3.25 21.79
CA GLN A 526 -3.49 -4.00 20.53
C GLN A 526 -2.61 -3.37 19.44
N ASN A 527 -1.72 -2.44 19.81
CA ASN A 527 -0.82 -1.71 18.92
C ASN A 527 -1.52 -0.93 17.79
N LEU A 528 -2.73 -0.43 18.06
CA LEU A 528 -3.48 0.39 17.12
C LEU A 528 -3.26 1.87 17.41
N ILE A 529 -3.22 2.68 16.35
CA ILE A 529 -3.05 4.14 16.46
C ILE A 529 -4.41 4.79 16.69
N CYS A 530 -4.52 5.64 17.71
CA CYS A 530 -5.71 6.43 17.98
C CYS A 530 -5.52 7.86 17.45
N GLY A 531 -6.17 8.19 16.32
CA GLY A 531 -6.13 9.53 15.74
C GLY A 531 -7.46 10.26 15.86
N LYS A 532 -7.51 11.35 16.65
CA LYS A 532 -8.77 12.06 17.00
C LYS A 532 -9.80 11.12 17.63
N ASN A 533 -10.69 10.56 16.82
CA ASN A 533 -11.73 9.62 17.22
C ASN A 533 -11.68 8.28 16.44
N LEU A 534 -10.66 8.08 15.61
CA LEU A 534 -10.51 6.93 14.72
C LEU A 534 -9.41 6.01 15.25
N VAL A 535 -9.70 4.72 15.35
CA VAL A 535 -8.69 3.68 15.59
C VAL A 535 -8.22 3.17 14.24
N ILE A 536 -6.90 3.19 14.01
CA ILE A 536 -6.24 2.96 12.72
C ILE A 536 -5.15 1.89 12.91
N ASP A 537 -5.12 0.94 11.99
CA ASP A 537 -4.01 0.01 11.77
C ASP A 537 -3.23 0.52 10.54
N LYS A 538 -1.97 0.88 10.74
CA LYS A 538 -1.04 1.38 9.71
C LYS A 538 0.20 0.48 9.62
N SER A 539 0.04 -0.79 9.95
CA SER A 539 1.14 -1.73 10.09
C SER A 539 1.88 -2.03 8.78
N ILE A 540 1.24 -1.86 7.61
CA ILE A 540 1.93 -1.99 6.31
C ILE A 540 3.04 -0.93 6.19
N HIS A 541 2.73 0.33 6.48
CA HIS A 541 3.74 1.40 6.42
C HIS A 541 4.90 1.13 7.40
N ALA A 542 4.57 0.69 8.62
CA ALA A 542 5.57 0.30 9.61
C ALA A 542 6.47 -0.85 9.14
N ALA A 543 5.89 -1.87 8.48
CA ALA A 543 6.62 -3.01 7.94
C ALA A 543 7.60 -2.60 6.84
N TYR A 544 7.16 -1.75 5.90
CA TYR A 544 8.06 -1.19 4.86
C TYR A 544 9.21 -0.42 5.49
N VAL A 545 8.93 0.51 6.42
CA VAL A 545 9.97 1.31 7.09
C VAL A 545 10.97 0.41 7.83
N LYS A 546 10.49 -0.57 8.59
CA LYS A 546 11.34 -1.51 9.33
C LYS A 546 12.23 -2.31 8.38
N ALA A 547 11.68 -2.84 7.30
CA ALA A 547 12.43 -3.64 6.33
C ALA A 547 13.52 -2.80 5.65
N ILE A 548 13.19 -1.59 5.18
CA ILE A 548 14.15 -0.68 4.55
C ILE A 548 15.27 -0.29 5.52
N ARG A 549 14.94 0.07 6.76
CA ARG A 549 15.94 0.45 7.78
C ARG A 549 16.87 -0.71 8.14
N SER A 550 16.38 -1.95 8.10
CA SER A 550 17.15 -3.14 8.41
C SER A 550 18.07 -3.59 7.26
N ALA A 551 17.73 -3.23 6.00
CA ALA A 551 18.44 -3.66 4.81
C ALA A 551 19.94 -3.33 4.83
N LYS A 552 20.76 -4.26 4.32
CA LYS A 552 22.23 -4.22 4.33
C LYS A 552 22.87 -4.32 2.95
N HIS A 553 22.27 -5.01 2.00
CA HIS A 553 22.86 -5.33 0.70
C HIS A 553 22.08 -4.68 -0.44
N PHE A 554 20.79 -5.01 -0.61
CA PHE A 554 19.97 -4.45 -1.66
C PHE A 554 18.47 -4.50 -1.37
N ILE A 555 17.71 -3.71 -2.12
CA ILE A 555 16.25 -3.74 -2.13
C ILE A 555 15.76 -3.83 -3.57
N TYR A 556 14.84 -4.75 -3.84
CA TYR A 556 14.13 -4.88 -5.12
C TYR A 556 12.64 -4.64 -4.90
N ILE A 557 12.07 -3.66 -5.58
CA ILE A 557 10.65 -3.26 -5.45
C ILE A 557 9.97 -3.37 -6.80
N GLU A 558 8.79 -3.95 -6.81
CA GLU A 558 7.84 -3.84 -7.91
C GLU A 558 6.55 -3.24 -7.39
N ASN A 559 6.14 -2.09 -7.94
CA ASN A 559 4.96 -1.39 -7.45
C ASN A 559 4.22 -0.64 -8.56
N GLN A 560 2.89 -0.66 -8.52
CA GLN A 560 2.05 0.14 -9.43
C GLN A 560 2.26 1.65 -9.28
N TYR A 561 2.51 2.13 -8.06
CA TYR A 561 2.77 3.53 -7.79
C TYR A 561 4.05 3.68 -6.98
N PHE A 562 4.78 4.76 -7.23
CA PHE A 562 5.93 5.12 -6.43
C PHE A 562 5.95 6.63 -6.20
N LEU A 563 5.28 7.07 -5.14
CA LEU A 563 5.23 8.47 -4.73
C LEU A 563 5.05 8.62 -3.21
N GLY A 564 5.66 9.65 -2.64
CA GLY A 564 5.59 9.90 -1.21
C GLY A 564 6.68 10.81 -0.68
N SER A 565 6.65 11.02 0.63
CA SER A 565 7.51 11.94 1.37
C SER A 565 7.43 13.37 0.82
N SER A 566 6.21 13.84 0.51
CA SER A 566 5.99 15.12 -0.20
C SER A 566 6.57 16.31 0.53
N TYR A 567 6.69 16.26 1.86
CA TYR A 567 7.30 17.31 2.68
C TYR A 567 8.73 17.71 2.25
N TYR A 568 9.41 16.88 1.45
CA TYR A 568 10.73 17.20 0.90
C TYR A 568 10.79 17.20 -0.64
N TRP A 569 9.65 17.23 -1.33
CA TRP A 569 9.64 17.40 -2.78
C TRP A 569 10.25 18.74 -3.21
N PRO A 570 10.91 18.79 -4.39
CA PRO A 570 11.58 20.00 -4.86
C PRO A 570 10.66 21.21 -5.07
N SER A 571 9.45 21.00 -5.60
CA SER A 571 8.57 22.11 -6.02
C SER A 571 7.19 22.16 -5.34
N TYR A 572 6.73 21.06 -4.71
CA TYR A 572 5.37 20.99 -4.16
C TYR A 572 5.34 20.23 -2.82
N LYS A 573 5.57 20.92 -1.70
CA LYS A 573 5.80 20.25 -0.40
C LYS A 573 4.55 19.86 0.39
N ASN A 574 3.40 20.43 0.01
CA ASN A 574 2.18 20.38 0.82
C ASN A 574 1.12 19.39 0.29
N ALA A 575 1.49 18.45 -0.59
CA ALA A 575 0.55 17.48 -1.16
C ALA A 575 -0.05 16.50 -0.13
N GLY A 576 0.57 16.38 1.05
CA GLY A 576 0.11 15.47 2.10
C GLY A 576 0.35 13.99 1.78
N ALA A 577 1.31 13.69 0.89
CA ALA A 577 1.80 12.34 0.64
C ALA A 577 2.94 12.01 1.62
N ASP A 578 2.60 11.92 2.90
CA ASP A 578 3.53 11.89 4.02
C ASP A 578 4.14 10.51 4.33
N ASN A 579 3.84 9.48 3.54
CA ASN A 579 4.44 8.16 3.72
C ASN A 579 5.99 8.24 3.59
N LEU A 580 6.69 7.50 4.46
CA LEU A 580 8.15 7.58 4.60
C LEU A 580 8.93 6.70 3.61
N VAL A 581 8.27 5.88 2.79
CA VAL A 581 8.96 4.83 2.02
C VAL A 581 10.03 5.40 1.07
N PRO A 582 9.74 6.42 0.24
CA PRO A 582 10.77 7.01 -0.62
C PRO A 582 11.92 7.66 0.15
N MET A 583 11.63 8.36 1.25
CA MET A 583 12.65 9.00 2.08
C MET A 583 13.55 7.99 2.78
N GLU A 584 12.99 6.93 3.36
CA GLU A 584 13.76 5.86 4.03
C GLU A 584 14.71 5.17 3.04
N LEU A 585 14.28 4.92 1.81
CA LEU A 585 15.15 4.37 0.75
C LEU A 585 16.31 5.32 0.44
N ALA A 586 16.03 6.61 0.22
CA ALA A 586 17.06 7.59 -0.09
C ALA A 586 18.06 7.77 1.06
N LEU A 587 17.59 7.84 2.30
CA LEU A 587 18.43 7.94 3.50
C LEU A 587 19.22 6.65 3.77
N LYS A 588 18.65 5.48 3.50
CA LYS A 588 19.37 4.20 3.55
C LYS A 588 20.54 4.21 2.58
N ILE A 589 20.32 4.55 1.31
CA ILE A 589 21.40 4.65 0.32
C ILE A 589 22.45 5.67 0.77
N ALA A 590 22.01 6.87 1.19
CA ALA A 590 22.91 7.92 1.65
C ALA A 590 23.77 7.48 2.84
N SER A 591 23.21 6.71 3.78
CA SER A 591 23.96 6.16 4.92
C SER A 591 25.03 5.17 4.48
N GLN A 592 24.72 4.28 3.53
CA GLN A 592 25.67 3.28 3.02
C GLN A 592 26.81 3.94 2.23
N ILE A 593 26.51 4.97 1.44
CA ILE A 593 27.52 5.79 0.75
C ILE A 593 28.47 6.45 1.74
N LYS A 594 27.93 7.05 2.81
CA LYS A 594 28.74 7.70 3.86
C LYS A 594 29.64 6.72 4.61
N GLU A 595 29.21 5.47 4.74
CA GLU A 595 30.00 4.38 5.31
C GLU A 595 30.91 3.69 4.29
N HIS A 596 30.97 4.16 3.04
CA HIS A 596 31.69 3.51 1.93
C HIS A 596 31.31 2.03 1.73
N LYS A 597 30.06 1.68 2.04
CA LYS A 597 29.49 0.34 1.86
C LYS A 597 28.67 0.28 0.58
N ARG A 598 28.72 -0.89 -0.06
CA ARG A 598 27.94 -1.13 -1.26
C ARG A 598 26.49 -1.41 -0.92
N PHE A 599 25.58 -0.74 -1.62
CA PHE A 599 24.14 -0.95 -1.50
C PHE A 599 23.44 -0.56 -2.80
N SER A 600 22.39 -1.28 -3.20
CA SER A 600 21.62 -0.97 -4.40
C SER A 600 20.11 -1.05 -4.16
N VAL A 601 19.36 -0.24 -4.90
CA VAL A 601 17.90 -0.23 -4.91
C VAL A 601 17.43 -0.26 -6.36
N TYR A 602 16.56 -1.22 -6.65
CA TYR A 602 15.93 -1.42 -7.94
C TYR A 602 14.43 -1.25 -7.77
N VAL A 603 13.82 -0.39 -8.59
CA VAL A 603 12.38 -0.10 -8.53
C VAL A 603 11.79 -0.30 -9.92
N VAL A 604 10.87 -1.25 -10.06
CA VAL A 604 10.10 -1.51 -11.28
C VAL A 604 8.69 -0.96 -11.08
N ILE A 605 8.29 -0.06 -11.96
CA ILE A 605 6.99 0.63 -11.94
C ILE A 605 6.38 0.60 -13.35
N PRO A 606 5.05 0.78 -13.51
CA PRO A 606 4.48 0.81 -14.85
C PRO A 606 5.02 2.03 -15.62
N MET A 607 5.07 1.93 -16.95
CA MET A 607 5.55 3.05 -17.77
C MET A 607 4.72 4.32 -17.50
N TRP A 608 3.40 4.14 -17.38
CA TRP A 608 2.46 5.11 -16.83
C TRP A 608 1.39 4.39 -15.99
N PRO A 609 0.76 5.07 -15.00
CA PRO A 609 -0.43 4.56 -14.34
C PRO A 609 -1.55 4.25 -15.34
N GLU A 610 -2.27 3.15 -15.14
CA GLU A 610 -3.35 2.72 -16.03
C GLU A 610 -4.38 3.82 -16.31
N GLY A 611 -4.80 3.88 -17.58
CA GLY A 611 -5.71 4.88 -18.12
C GLY A 611 -5.07 5.68 -19.26
N VAL A 612 -5.82 6.68 -19.75
CA VAL A 612 -5.37 7.54 -20.85
C VAL A 612 -4.22 8.42 -20.40
N THR A 613 -3.07 8.35 -21.07
CA THR A 613 -1.83 9.02 -20.64
C THR A 613 -1.91 10.54 -20.57
N THR A 614 -2.78 11.16 -21.36
CA THR A 614 -3.00 12.61 -21.39
C THR A 614 -4.07 13.08 -20.41
N SER A 615 -4.73 12.18 -19.69
CA SER A 615 -5.74 12.52 -18.68
C SER A 615 -5.11 13.28 -17.50
N ALA A 616 -5.92 14.13 -16.85
CA ALA A 616 -5.46 14.92 -15.72
C ALA A 616 -4.93 14.05 -14.56
N SER A 617 -5.63 12.94 -14.24
CA SER A 617 -5.23 12.02 -13.17
C SER A 617 -3.87 11.38 -13.44
N VAL A 618 -3.68 10.81 -14.64
CA VAL A 618 -2.41 10.16 -15.01
C VAL A 618 -1.26 11.17 -15.02
N GLN A 619 -1.48 12.37 -15.60
CA GLN A 619 -0.46 13.41 -15.65
C GLN A 619 -0.08 13.94 -14.26
N GLU A 620 -1.03 14.04 -13.34
CA GLU A 620 -0.75 14.49 -11.97
C GLU A 620 0.00 13.44 -11.16
N ILE A 621 -0.38 12.16 -11.28
CA ILE A 621 0.34 11.06 -10.61
C ILE A 621 1.78 10.98 -11.10
N LEU A 622 2.01 11.11 -12.41
CA LEU A 622 3.37 11.15 -12.99
C LEU A 622 4.16 12.36 -12.49
N PHE A 623 3.50 13.49 -12.24
CA PHE A 623 4.14 14.65 -11.65
C PHE A 623 4.63 14.36 -10.21
N TRP A 624 3.78 13.76 -9.37
CA TRP A 624 4.15 13.31 -8.01
C TRP A 624 5.28 12.29 -8.00
N GLN A 625 5.25 11.32 -8.92
CA GLN A 625 6.32 10.36 -9.12
C GLN A 625 7.65 11.05 -9.49
N GLY A 626 7.60 11.99 -10.44
CA GLY A 626 8.77 12.78 -10.84
C GLY A 626 9.36 13.60 -9.69
N GLN A 627 8.51 14.25 -8.87
CA GLN A 627 8.96 14.97 -7.66
C GLN A 627 9.62 14.03 -6.64
N THR A 628 9.07 12.83 -6.47
CA THR A 628 9.60 11.81 -5.56
C THR A 628 10.96 11.30 -6.02
N MET A 629 11.09 10.94 -7.30
CA MET A 629 12.35 10.49 -7.89
C MET A 629 13.44 11.56 -7.80
N GLU A 630 13.12 12.82 -8.15
CA GLU A 630 14.09 13.93 -8.06
C GLU A 630 14.53 14.20 -6.62
N MET A 631 13.62 14.13 -5.66
CA MET A 631 13.97 14.23 -4.24
C MET A 631 14.98 13.15 -3.83
N MET A 632 14.72 11.89 -4.17
CA MET A 632 15.60 10.77 -3.81
C MET A 632 16.97 10.90 -4.47
N TYR A 633 17.02 11.17 -5.77
CA TYR A 633 18.28 11.31 -6.49
C TYR A 633 19.12 12.49 -5.99
N LYS A 634 18.50 13.60 -5.58
CA LYS A 634 19.23 14.72 -4.94
C LYS A 634 19.87 14.33 -3.62
N ILE A 635 19.18 13.56 -2.79
CA ILE A 635 19.74 13.05 -1.51
C ILE A 635 20.93 12.13 -1.78
N VAL A 636 20.80 11.21 -2.75
CA VAL A 636 21.90 10.30 -3.13
C VAL A 636 23.08 11.08 -3.72
N ALA A 637 22.84 12.02 -4.63
CA ALA A 637 23.88 12.86 -5.21
C ALA A 637 24.61 13.71 -4.17
N GLN A 638 23.87 14.26 -3.19
CA GLN A 638 24.46 14.98 -2.06
C GLN A 638 25.35 14.05 -1.22
N ALA A 639 24.91 12.84 -0.92
CA ALA A 639 25.73 11.87 -0.17
C ALA A 639 27.02 11.50 -0.93
N LEU A 640 26.96 11.32 -2.26
CA LEU A 640 28.15 11.11 -3.08
C LEU A 640 29.11 12.30 -3.03
N ALA A 641 28.60 13.53 -3.05
CA ALA A 641 29.42 14.73 -2.94
C ALA A 641 30.08 14.85 -1.56
N GLU A 642 29.33 14.60 -0.49
CA GLU A 642 29.84 14.60 0.89
C GLU A 642 30.91 13.52 1.12
N ALA A 643 30.80 12.37 0.44
CA ALA A 643 31.77 11.28 0.49
C ALA A 643 32.96 11.44 -0.50
N GLY A 644 32.99 12.50 -1.31
CA GLY A 644 34.05 12.72 -2.31
C GLY A 644 33.96 11.84 -3.56
N LEU A 645 32.82 11.18 -3.82
CA LEU A 645 32.63 10.18 -4.88
C LEU A 645 31.94 10.72 -6.14
N SER A 646 31.65 12.03 -6.23
CA SER A 646 30.85 12.61 -7.33
C SER A 646 31.44 12.42 -8.74
N ASN A 647 32.76 12.29 -8.86
CA ASN A 647 33.43 12.09 -10.15
C ASN A 647 33.51 10.60 -10.55
N GLU A 648 33.53 9.71 -9.57
CA GLU A 648 33.77 8.27 -9.75
C GLU A 648 32.46 7.47 -9.87
N SER A 649 31.42 7.91 -9.15
CA SER A 649 30.12 7.22 -9.07
C SER A 649 28.99 8.09 -9.62
N HIS A 650 27.97 7.44 -10.17
CA HIS A 650 26.71 8.06 -10.57
C HIS A 650 25.60 7.70 -9.56
N PRO A 651 24.57 8.54 -9.33
CA PRO A 651 23.44 8.14 -8.49
C PRO A 651 22.76 6.83 -8.92
N GLN A 652 22.76 6.53 -10.23
CA GLN A 652 22.24 5.27 -10.80
C GLN A 652 23.13 4.06 -10.56
N ASP A 653 24.32 4.22 -9.97
CA ASP A 653 25.05 3.06 -9.42
C ASP A 653 24.35 2.54 -8.14
N TYR A 654 23.44 3.32 -7.52
CA TYR A 654 22.80 2.98 -6.24
C TYR A 654 21.27 2.92 -6.30
N LEU A 655 20.62 3.80 -7.07
CA LEU A 655 19.16 3.87 -7.18
C LEU A 655 18.75 3.80 -8.63
N ASN A 656 17.92 2.83 -9.00
CA ASN A 656 17.47 2.65 -10.38
C ASN A 656 15.96 2.47 -10.48
N PHE A 657 15.36 3.13 -11.46
CA PHE A 657 13.95 3.01 -11.82
C PHE A 657 13.83 2.42 -13.22
N TYR A 658 12.94 1.44 -13.34
CA TYR A 658 12.65 0.70 -14.56
C TYR A 658 11.15 0.64 -14.82
N CYS A 659 10.78 0.33 -16.06
CA CYS A 659 9.44 -0.11 -16.41
C CYS A 659 9.52 -1.35 -17.29
N LEU A 660 8.37 -2.00 -17.50
CA LEU A 660 8.27 -3.16 -18.37
C LEU A 660 7.59 -2.81 -19.70
N GLY A 661 8.02 -3.45 -20.77
CA GLY A 661 7.42 -3.31 -22.08
C GLY A 661 7.77 -4.45 -23.01
N LYS A 662 6.92 -4.68 -23.99
CA LYS A 662 7.10 -5.74 -24.96
C LYS A 662 6.96 -5.18 -26.37
N ARG A 663 7.66 -5.82 -27.29
CA ARG A 663 7.50 -5.65 -28.72
C ARG A 663 7.45 -7.01 -29.40
N GLU A 664 6.39 -7.29 -30.13
CA GLU A 664 6.21 -8.57 -30.85
C GLU A 664 6.46 -8.36 -32.35
N VAL A 665 7.45 -9.05 -32.93
CA VAL A 665 7.75 -8.98 -34.36
C VAL A 665 7.13 -10.19 -35.06
N GLY A 666 6.33 -9.98 -36.11
CA GLY A 666 5.99 -11.05 -37.07
C GLY A 666 4.68 -11.83 -36.90
N SER A 667 3.69 -11.37 -36.11
CA SER A 667 2.48 -12.15 -35.80
C SER A 667 1.14 -11.63 -36.37
N VAL A 668 1.12 -10.76 -37.38
CA VAL A 668 -0.15 -10.18 -37.93
C VAL A 668 -0.55 -10.82 -39.27
N GLU A 669 -0.15 -12.06 -39.56
CA GLU A 669 -0.56 -12.76 -40.79
C GLU A 669 -1.86 -13.59 -40.63
N GLY A 670 -2.55 -13.53 -39.48
CA GLY A 670 -3.70 -14.41 -39.19
C GLY A 670 -5.01 -13.76 -38.72
N SER A 671 -5.05 -12.49 -38.33
CA SER A 671 -6.31 -11.85 -37.90
C SER A 671 -6.96 -11.16 -39.10
N SER A 672 -8.13 -11.69 -39.49
CA SER A 672 -9.06 -11.19 -40.50
C SER A 672 -8.87 -9.73 -40.95
N GLU A 673 -8.73 -9.55 -42.25
CA GLU A 673 -8.73 -8.29 -42.98
C GLU A 673 -9.88 -7.34 -42.55
N THR A 674 -9.59 -6.45 -41.60
CA THR A 674 -10.22 -5.12 -41.57
C THR A 674 -9.09 -4.10 -41.68
N ASN A 675 -8.85 -3.66 -42.92
CA ASN A 675 -7.77 -2.78 -43.37
C ASN A 675 -7.85 -1.32 -42.87
N GLU A 676 -8.40 -1.08 -41.68
CA GLU A 676 -8.38 0.23 -41.04
C GLU A 676 -7.85 0.09 -39.61
N ALA A 677 -6.66 0.64 -39.34
CA ALA A 677 -6.19 0.81 -37.98
C ALA A 677 -7.26 1.62 -37.22
N PRO A 678 -7.86 1.10 -36.14
CA PRO A 678 -8.91 1.82 -35.45
C PRO A 678 -8.37 3.17 -34.97
N GLU A 679 -9.05 4.25 -35.37
CA GLU A 679 -8.77 5.64 -34.98
C GLU A 679 -8.36 5.71 -33.49
N GLY A 680 -7.10 6.07 -33.23
CA GLY A 680 -6.54 6.24 -31.88
C GLY A 680 -5.37 5.31 -31.51
N THR A 681 -5.09 4.25 -32.27
CA THR A 681 -4.03 3.24 -31.94
C THR A 681 -2.89 3.16 -32.95
N GLY A 682 -2.96 3.95 -34.02
CA GLY A 682 -2.20 3.73 -35.25
C GLY A 682 -0.70 3.51 -35.05
N SER A 683 -0.09 4.13 -34.03
CA SER A 683 1.34 3.99 -33.74
C SER A 683 1.68 2.71 -32.97
N SER A 684 0.99 2.36 -31.88
CA SER A 684 1.28 1.15 -31.09
C SER A 684 1.05 -0.12 -31.88
N HIS A 685 -0.02 -0.16 -32.70
CA HIS A 685 -0.27 -1.26 -33.62
C HIS A 685 0.79 -1.32 -34.73
N LYS A 686 1.17 -0.18 -35.33
CA LYS A 686 2.20 -0.09 -36.37
C LYS A 686 3.57 -0.57 -35.88
N PHE A 687 3.97 -0.18 -34.67
CA PHE A 687 5.26 -0.55 -34.10
C PHE A 687 5.24 -1.87 -33.33
N GLN A 688 4.04 -2.47 -33.15
CA GLN A 688 3.78 -3.73 -32.46
C GLN A 688 4.34 -3.77 -31.04
N ARG A 689 4.14 -2.70 -30.28
CA ARG A 689 4.69 -2.54 -28.93
C ARG A 689 3.69 -1.93 -27.97
N PHE A 690 3.81 -2.27 -26.70
CA PHE A 690 3.09 -1.64 -25.61
C PHE A 690 3.81 -1.88 -24.28
N MET A 691 3.46 -1.12 -23.24
CA MET A 691 3.95 -1.42 -21.89
C MET A 691 3.37 -2.74 -21.40
N ILE A 692 4.13 -3.47 -20.59
CA ILE A 692 3.59 -4.49 -19.69
C ILE A 692 3.23 -3.75 -18.40
N TYR A 693 1.98 -3.84 -17.97
CA TYR A 693 1.52 -3.08 -16.83
C TYR A 693 1.95 -3.74 -15.53
N VAL A 694 2.83 -3.05 -14.80
CA VAL A 694 3.28 -3.48 -13.47
C VAL A 694 2.19 -3.12 -12.47
N HIS A 695 1.33 -4.08 -12.16
CA HIS A 695 0.35 -3.98 -11.09
C HIS A 695 0.86 -4.60 -9.78
N ALA A 696 2.05 -5.18 -9.76
CA ALA A 696 2.72 -5.67 -8.56
C ALA A 696 2.64 -4.70 -7.36
N LYS A 697 2.68 -5.25 -6.13
CA LYS A 697 2.92 -4.52 -4.88
C LYS A 697 3.79 -5.36 -3.93
N GLY A 698 5.08 -5.43 -4.22
CA GLY A 698 6.04 -6.24 -3.47
C GLY A 698 7.40 -5.58 -3.26
N MET A 699 8.12 -6.08 -2.27
CA MET A 699 9.50 -5.70 -1.97
C MET A 699 10.28 -6.91 -1.45
N VAL A 700 11.40 -7.21 -2.09
CA VAL A 700 12.42 -8.17 -1.62
C VAL A 700 13.58 -7.38 -1.00
N VAL A 701 14.05 -7.84 0.16
CA VAL A 701 15.18 -7.24 0.87
C VAL A 701 16.22 -8.32 1.13
N ASP A 702 17.44 -8.05 0.64
CA ASP A 702 18.64 -8.86 0.88
C ASP A 702 18.50 -10.36 0.55
N ASP A 703 17.55 -10.72 -0.34
CA ASP A 703 17.17 -12.10 -0.67
C ASP A 703 16.77 -12.99 0.54
N GLU A 704 16.49 -12.39 1.69
CA GLU A 704 16.08 -13.10 2.93
C GLU A 704 14.65 -12.78 3.37
N TYR A 705 14.10 -11.64 2.96
CA TYR A 705 12.76 -11.19 3.38
C TYR A 705 11.94 -10.63 2.22
N VAL A 706 10.65 -10.90 2.23
CA VAL A 706 9.68 -10.41 1.24
C VAL A 706 8.49 -9.75 1.94
N ILE A 707 8.04 -8.61 1.41
CA ILE A 707 6.71 -8.04 1.69
C ILE A 707 5.89 -8.10 0.40
N MET A 708 4.64 -8.54 0.49
CA MET A 708 3.73 -8.61 -0.65
C MET A 708 2.29 -8.45 -0.22
N GLY A 709 1.48 -7.75 -1.03
CA GLY A 709 0.07 -7.54 -0.73
C GLY A 709 -0.63 -6.69 -1.76
N SER A 710 -1.62 -5.91 -1.32
CA SER A 710 -2.41 -5.02 -2.17
C SER A 710 -1.95 -3.54 -2.12
N ALA A 711 -1.07 -3.19 -1.18
CA ALA A 711 -0.72 -1.81 -0.88
C ALA A 711 0.33 -1.21 -1.83
N ASN A 712 -0.07 -0.16 -2.53
CA ASN A 712 0.82 0.62 -3.37
C ASN A 712 1.76 1.51 -2.55
N ILE A 713 2.89 1.94 -3.13
CA ILE A 713 3.75 2.97 -2.52
C ILE A 713 3.19 4.35 -2.90
N ASN A 714 2.10 4.70 -2.22
CA ASN A 714 1.45 6.01 -2.25
C ASN A 714 0.77 6.25 -0.89
N GLN A 715 0.26 7.46 -0.67
CA GLN A 715 -0.46 7.80 0.54
C GLN A 715 -1.81 7.07 0.62
N ARG A 716 -2.54 6.92 -0.50
CA ARG A 716 -3.80 6.15 -0.54
C ARG A 716 -3.72 4.79 0.14
N SER A 717 -2.67 4.01 -0.13
CA SER A 717 -2.49 2.68 0.44
C SER A 717 -1.76 2.69 1.79
N LEU A 718 -0.81 3.61 2.03
CA LEU A 718 0.04 3.59 3.22
C LEU A 718 -0.47 4.46 4.39
N ASP A 719 -1.57 5.21 4.22
CA ASP A 719 -2.11 6.10 5.27
C ASP A 719 -2.75 5.36 6.45
N GLY A 720 -3.37 4.20 6.19
CA GLY A 720 -4.16 3.45 7.17
C GLY A 720 -5.64 3.85 7.24
N SER A 721 -5.98 5.10 6.89
CA SER A 721 -7.37 5.60 6.94
C SER A 721 -7.97 6.01 5.59
N ARG A 722 -7.22 5.83 4.50
CA ARG A 722 -7.69 6.02 3.11
C ARG A 722 -8.28 4.72 2.57
N ASP A 723 -7.58 4.03 1.66
CA ASP A 723 -7.99 2.72 1.16
C ASP A 723 -7.69 1.63 2.19
N THR A 724 -8.48 0.56 2.20
CA THR A 724 -8.15 -0.61 3.02
C THR A 724 -7.24 -1.57 2.26
N GLU A 725 -6.12 -1.94 2.86
CA GLU A 725 -5.10 -2.81 2.25
C GLU A 725 -4.75 -3.97 3.18
N ILE A 726 -4.14 -5.01 2.60
CA ILE A 726 -3.57 -6.15 3.34
C ILE A 726 -2.24 -6.54 2.69
N ALA A 727 -1.27 -6.94 3.51
CA ALA A 727 -0.01 -7.49 3.07
C ALA A 727 0.49 -8.54 4.06
N MET A 728 1.41 -9.38 3.61
CA MET A 728 2.25 -10.17 4.50
C MET A 728 3.70 -9.71 4.39
N GLY A 729 4.47 -9.93 5.46
CA GLY A 729 5.92 -10.00 5.38
C GLY A 729 6.41 -11.32 5.91
N ALA A 730 7.37 -11.93 5.22
CA ALA A 730 7.79 -13.29 5.51
C ALA A 730 9.28 -13.50 5.23
N TYR A 731 9.87 -14.47 5.94
CA TYR A 731 11.22 -14.96 5.73
C TYR A 731 11.33 -16.44 6.13
N GLN A 732 12.35 -17.12 5.61
CA GLN A 732 12.72 -18.46 6.04
C GLN A 732 13.85 -18.38 7.08
N PRO A 733 13.66 -18.84 8.33
CA PRO A 733 14.65 -18.65 9.40
C PRO A 733 16.02 -19.29 9.14
N LYS A 734 16.09 -20.32 8.31
CA LYS A 734 17.34 -21.02 7.93
C LYS A 734 18.09 -20.32 6.78
N TYR A 735 17.44 -19.44 6.02
CA TYR A 735 18.02 -18.73 4.88
C TYR A 735 18.09 -17.22 5.18
N ARG A 736 18.98 -16.84 6.10
CA ARG A 736 19.22 -15.44 6.53
C ARG A 736 20.72 -15.14 6.60
N TRP A 737 21.10 -13.89 6.35
CA TRP A 737 22.47 -13.40 6.53
C TRP A 737 22.95 -13.50 7.99
N ALA A 738 22.07 -13.26 8.96
CA ALA A 738 22.45 -13.35 10.38
C ALA A 738 22.80 -14.77 10.86
N GLY A 739 22.35 -15.81 10.13
CA GLY A 739 22.62 -17.21 10.44
C GLY A 739 23.57 -17.90 9.47
N LYS A 740 23.70 -17.38 8.24
CA LYS A 740 24.61 -17.88 7.21
C LYS A 740 25.79 -16.91 7.04
N ASN A 741 27.01 -17.43 7.07
CA ASN A 741 28.21 -16.67 6.69
C ASN A 741 28.33 -16.45 5.16
N SER A 742 27.22 -16.54 4.43
CA SER A 742 27.14 -16.44 2.97
C SER A 742 25.75 -15.95 2.55
N HIS A 743 25.62 -15.53 1.29
CA HIS A 743 24.34 -15.18 0.68
C HIS A 743 23.30 -16.31 0.87
N PRO A 744 22.10 -16.02 1.40
CA PRO A 744 21.02 -17.00 1.48
C PRO A 744 20.37 -17.24 0.11
N HIS A 745 20.35 -18.49 -0.35
CA HIS A 745 19.68 -18.89 -1.59
C HIS A 745 18.44 -19.76 -1.30
N GLY A 746 17.52 -19.23 -0.48
CA GLY A 746 16.22 -19.84 -0.22
C GLY A 746 15.16 -19.48 -1.26
N GLN A 747 13.90 -19.69 -0.92
CA GLN A 747 12.75 -19.41 -1.78
C GLN A 747 12.63 -17.92 -2.16
N VAL A 748 13.03 -16.99 -1.27
CA VAL A 748 13.02 -15.55 -1.58
C VAL A 748 14.02 -15.22 -2.70
N TYR A 749 15.25 -15.75 -2.61
CA TYR A 749 16.24 -15.67 -3.68
C TYR A 749 15.74 -16.30 -4.98
N GLY A 750 15.18 -17.52 -4.91
CA GLY A 750 14.63 -18.23 -6.07
C GLY A 750 13.54 -17.43 -6.78
N TYR A 751 12.62 -16.84 -6.00
CA TYR A 751 11.57 -15.97 -6.50
C TYR A 751 12.13 -14.73 -7.19
N ARG A 752 13.09 -14.04 -6.57
CA ARG A 752 13.71 -12.83 -7.15
C ARG A 752 14.53 -13.15 -8.40
N MET A 753 15.22 -14.29 -8.46
CA MET A 753 15.85 -14.79 -9.70
C MET A 753 14.82 -15.10 -10.78
N SER A 754 13.69 -15.72 -10.44
CA SER A 754 12.62 -16.03 -11.38
C SER A 754 11.99 -14.77 -12.00
N LEU A 755 11.73 -13.73 -11.20
CA LEU A 755 11.30 -12.41 -11.69
C LEU A 755 12.35 -11.79 -12.62
N TRP A 756 13.63 -11.87 -12.25
CA TRP A 756 14.70 -11.36 -13.12
C TRP A 756 14.86 -12.16 -14.41
N ALA A 757 14.60 -13.47 -14.38
CA ALA A 757 14.61 -14.30 -15.57
C ALA A 757 13.52 -13.87 -16.57
N GLU A 758 12.33 -13.54 -16.08
CA GLU A 758 11.24 -12.97 -16.87
C GLU A 758 11.60 -11.59 -17.42
N HIS A 759 12.11 -10.69 -16.57
CA HIS A 759 12.35 -9.30 -16.96
C HIS A 759 13.57 -9.13 -17.86
N LEU A 760 14.62 -9.93 -17.66
CA LEU A 760 15.91 -9.82 -18.37
C LEU A 760 16.09 -10.89 -19.45
N SER A 761 15.20 -11.89 -19.51
CA SER A 761 15.23 -13.06 -20.42
C SER A 761 16.48 -13.93 -20.35
N SER A 762 17.33 -13.73 -19.34
CA SER A 762 18.51 -14.55 -19.09
C SER A 762 18.94 -14.41 -17.65
N LEU A 763 19.61 -15.44 -17.13
CA LEU A 763 20.24 -15.42 -15.82
C LEU A 763 21.75 -15.42 -16.00
N GLU A 764 22.40 -14.42 -15.44
CA GLU A 764 23.86 -14.26 -15.44
C GLU A 764 24.38 -14.35 -14.00
N ASP A 765 25.62 -14.81 -13.80
CA ASP A 765 26.17 -15.01 -12.46
C ASP A 765 26.25 -13.72 -11.63
N SER A 766 26.42 -12.57 -12.30
CA SER A 766 26.38 -11.26 -11.65
C SER A 766 25.05 -10.99 -10.93
N PHE A 767 23.94 -11.56 -11.38
CA PHE A 767 22.59 -11.37 -10.81
C PHE A 767 22.42 -12.09 -9.47
N ARG A 768 23.33 -13.00 -9.13
CA ARG A 768 23.39 -13.62 -7.81
C ARG A 768 23.87 -12.64 -6.74
N GLU A 769 24.49 -11.53 -7.12
CA GLU A 769 24.95 -10.50 -6.19
C GLU A 769 24.36 -9.13 -6.56
N PRO A 770 23.05 -8.89 -6.30
CA PRO A 770 22.36 -7.67 -6.72
C PRO A 770 22.92 -6.39 -6.10
N HIS A 771 23.58 -6.51 -4.96
CA HIS A 771 24.24 -5.36 -4.35
C HIS A 771 25.47 -4.92 -5.14
N SER A 772 26.13 -5.78 -5.91
CA SER A 772 27.39 -5.47 -6.59
C SER A 772 27.25 -4.35 -7.64
N LEU A 773 28.35 -3.64 -7.92
CA LEU A 773 28.36 -2.61 -8.97
C LEU A 773 28.29 -3.24 -10.37
N GLU A 774 28.90 -4.41 -10.55
CA GLU A 774 28.83 -5.20 -11.77
C GLU A 774 27.38 -5.55 -12.11
N CYS A 775 26.62 -6.10 -11.16
CA CYS A 775 25.22 -6.42 -11.36
C CYS A 775 24.38 -5.19 -11.73
N VAL A 776 24.51 -4.08 -11.00
CA VAL A 776 23.75 -2.85 -11.29
C VAL A 776 24.03 -2.35 -12.71
N ARG A 777 25.32 -2.30 -13.10
CA ARG A 777 25.70 -1.83 -14.44
C ARG A 777 25.19 -2.78 -15.52
N ARG A 778 25.24 -4.09 -15.28
CA ARG A 778 24.75 -5.08 -16.24
C ARG A 778 23.23 -5.00 -16.43
N VAL A 779 22.47 -4.90 -15.35
CA VAL A 779 21.01 -4.70 -15.40
C VAL A 779 20.67 -3.38 -16.14
N ASN A 780 21.39 -2.30 -15.84
CA ASN A 780 21.20 -1.02 -16.52
C ASN A 780 21.52 -1.08 -18.02
N GLU A 781 22.58 -1.79 -18.40
CA GLU A 781 22.96 -1.99 -19.80
C GLU A 781 21.86 -2.75 -20.56
N LEU A 782 21.37 -3.86 -20.02
CA LEU A 782 20.26 -4.63 -20.61
C LEU A 782 18.98 -3.80 -20.71
N ALA A 783 18.67 -3.03 -19.67
CA ALA A 783 17.49 -2.17 -19.64
C ALA A 783 17.57 -1.01 -20.66
N GLU A 784 18.77 -0.48 -20.93
CA GLU A 784 19.01 0.53 -21.97
C GLU A 784 18.91 -0.07 -23.37
N GLN A 785 19.49 -1.26 -23.59
CA GLN A 785 19.35 -2.00 -24.86
C GLN A 785 17.89 -2.33 -25.18
N ASN A 786 17.13 -2.81 -24.20
CA ASN A 786 15.71 -3.09 -24.36
C ASN A 786 14.90 -1.81 -24.66
N TRP A 787 15.20 -0.70 -23.99
CA TRP A 787 14.57 0.59 -24.30
C TRP A 787 14.85 1.04 -25.75
N GLU A 788 16.11 0.96 -26.20
CA GLU A 788 16.49 1.29 -27.58
C GLU A 788 15.77 0.42 -28.62
N CYS A 789 15.66 -0.89 -28.37
CA CYS A 789 14.88 -1.80 -29.21
C CYS A 789 13.38 -1.45 -29.20
N TYR A 790 12.83 -1.16 -28.02
CA TYR A 790 11.42 -0.78 -27.85
C TYR A 790 11.10 0.47 -28.65
N VAL A 791 11.90 1.54 -28.55
CA VAL A 791 11.63 2.82 -29.23
C VAL A 791 12.03 2.85 -30.70
N SER A 792 12.81 1.88 -31.18
CA SER A 792 13.36 1.86 -32.54
C SER A 792 12.29 1.95 -33.64
N LYS A 793 12.57 2.76 -34.66
CA LYS A 793 11.75 2.85 -35.88
C LYS A 793 11.76 1.54 -36.68
N GLN A 794 12.86 0.78 -36.61
CA GLN A 794 12.94 -0.56 -37.18
C GLN A 794 12.26 -1.54 -36.21
N LYS A 795 11.51 -2.51 -36.75
CA LYS A 795 10.89 -3.57 -35.95
C LYS A 795 11.97 -4.53 -35.47
N LYS A 796 12.46 -4.32 -34.25
CA LYS A 796 13.40 -5.18 -33.54
C LYS A 796 12.69 -5.79 -32.34
N GLU A 797 12.84 -7.10 -32.15
CA GLU A 797 12.32 -7.76 -30.97
C GLU A 797 13.12 -7.32 -29.73
N THR A 798 12.44 -7.11 -28.62
CA THR A 798 13.08 -6.84 -27.33
C THR A 798 13.61 -8.15 -26.76
N ARG A 799 14.85 -8.17 -26.27
CA ARG A 799 15.44 -9.39 -25.70
C ARG A 799 14.74 -9.79 -24.41
N GLY A 800 14.45 -8.82 -23.54
CA GLY A 800 13.61 -8.98 -22.35
C GLY A 800 12.66 -7.80 -22.15
N HIS A 801 11.94 -7.81 -21.04
CA HIS A 801 10.87 -6.84 -20.75
C HIS A 801 11.34 -5.61 -19.97
N LEU A 802 12.41 -5.72 -19.18
CA LEU A 802 12.94 -4.62 -18.36
C LEU A 802 13.50 -3.52 -19.25
N MET A 803 13.01 -2.30 -19.05
CA MET A 803 13.51 -1.10 -19.70
C MET A 803 13.88 -0.07 -18.66
N LYS A 804 14.91 0.72 -18.98
CA LYS A 804 15.21 1.95 -18.25
C LYS A 804 13.95 2.83 -18.26
N TYR A 805 13.50 3.27 -17.09
CA TYR A 805 12.40 4.23 -17.04
C TYR A 805 12.84 5.51 -17.79
N PRO A 806 12.01 6.12 -18.67
CA PRO A 806 12.44 7.08 -19.70
C PRO A 806 12.84 8.46 -19.17
N LEU A 807 13.84 8.47 -18.28
CA LEU A 807 14.36 9.62 -17.57
C LEU A 807 15.87 9.73 -17.77
N LYS A 808 16.33 10.97 -17.78
CA LYS A 808 17.72 11.35 -17.65
C LYS A 808 17.97 11.83 -16.23
N VAL A 809 18.88 11.16 -15.54
CA VAL A 809 19.36 11.54 -14.20
C VAL A 809 20.74 12.17 -14.37
N GLU A 810 20.90 13.40 -13.92
CA GLU A 810 22.20 14.09 -13.89
C GLU A 810 22.99 13.70 -12.62
N ARG A 811 24.32 13.87 -12.63
CA ARG A 811 25.17 13.67 -11.43
C ARG A 811 24.76 14.53 -10.22
N SER A 812 24.07 15.64 -10.47
CA SER A 812 23.48 16.53 -9.45
C SER A 812 22.24 15.95 -8.77
N GLY A 813 21.72 14.82 -9.26
CA GLY A 813 20.44 14.24 -8.86
C GLY A 813 19.23 14.88 -9.55
N LYS A 814 19.43 15.84 -10.46
CA LYS A 814 18.35 16.41 -11.25
C LYS A 814 17.78 15.38 -12.21
N VAL A 815 16.45 15.29 -12.25
CA VAL A 815 15.71 14.37 -13.11
C VAL A 815 15.00 15.15 -14.21
N ARG A 816 15.06 14.65 -15.44
CA ARG A 816 14.33 15.17 -16.60
C ARG A 816 13.83 14.01 -17.44
N ALA A 817 12.87 14.26 -18.33
CA ALA A 817 12.55 13.31 -19.39
C ALA A 817 13.80 13.00 -20.24
N LEU A 818 13.88 11.78 -20.76
CA LEU A 818 14.93 11.40 -21.69
C LEU A 818 14.81 12.26 -22.97
N PRO A 819 15.91 12.85 -23.48
CA PRO A 819 15.85 13.74 -24.64
C PRO A 819 15.20 13.09 -25.87
N GLY A 820 14.21 13.77 -26.47
CA GLY A 820 13.43 13.24 -27.59
C GLY A 820 12.27 12.32 -27.20
N PHE A 821 12.10 12.08 -25.89
CA PHE A 821 11.03 11.28 -25.28
C PHE A 821 10.38 12.06 -24.14
N GLU A 822 10.11 13.34 -24.36
CA GLU A 822 9.37 14.19 -23.41
C GLU A 822 7.94 13.68 -23.17
N CYS A 823 7.40 12.95 -24.16
CA CYS A 823 6.14 12.22 -24.09
C CYS A 823 6.35 10.72 -24.31
N PHE A 824 5.42 9.89 -23.81
CA PHE A 824 5.49 8.45 -24.02
C PHE A 824 5.35 8.08 -25.51
N PRO A 825 6.09 7.07 -25.99
CA PRO A 825 5.98 6.59 -27.36
C PRO A 825 4.54 6.17 -27.69
N ASP A 826 4.07 6.51 -28.88
CA ASP A 826 2.78 6.13 -29.47
C ASP A 826 1.50 6.70 -28.83
N VAL A 827 1.49 6.89 -27.52
CA VAL A 827 0.28 7.28 -26.75
C VAL A 827 0.31 8.74 -26.28
N GLY A 828 1.45 9.42 -26.35
CA GLY A 828 1.58 10.80 -25.87
C GLY A 828 1.51 10.91 -24.35
N GLY A 829 1.21 12.11 -23.83
CA GLY A 829 1.28 12.40 -22.39
C GLY A 829 2.73 12.59 -21.92
N LYS A 830 2.98 13.57 -21.04
CA LYS A 830 4.35 13.90 -20.61
C LYS A 830 4.87 12.84 -19.65
N VAL A 831 6.12 12.42 -19.85
CA VAL A 831 6.79 11.43 -18.97
C VAL A 831 6.94 11.99 -17.54
N MET A 832 7.29 13.27 -17.42
CA MET A 832 7.40 13.95 -16.11
C MET A 832 6.05 14.39 -15.52
N GLY A 833 4.95 14.08 -16.21
CA GLY A 833 3.62 14.55 -15.84
C GLY A 833 3.44 16.06 -15.88
N SER A 834 2.33 16.51 -15.30
CA SER A 834 2.05 17.93 -15.04
C SER A 834 1.09 18.09 -13.86
N PRO A 835 1.25 19.13 -13.04
CA PRO A 835 0.27 19.44 -12.00
C PRO A 835 -1.08 19.77 -12.63
N THR A 836 -2.17 19.45 -11.93
CA THR A 836 -3.53 19.74 -12.38
C THR A 836 -4.34 20.47 -11.29
N ASN A 837 -5.65 20.60 -11.50
CA ASN A 837 -6.57 21.18 -10.53
C ASN A 837 -7.30 20.09 -9.71
N LEU A 838 -6.89 18.83 -9.84
CA LEU A 838 -7.45 17.75 -9.04
C LEU A 838 -6.99 17.91 -7.58
N PRO A 839 -7.86 17.61 -6.60
CA PRO A 839 -7.44 17.56 -5.21
C PRO A 839 -6.31 16.53 -5.00
N ASP A 840 -5.20 16.95 -4.40
CA ASP A 840 -4.03 16.09 -4.11
C ASP A 840 -4.42 14.76 -3.44
N ALA A 841 -5.42 14.77 -2.55
CA ALA A 841 -5.89 13.56 -1.86
C ALA A 841 -6.46 12.46 -2.79
N LEU A 842 -6.80 12.79 -4.04
CA LEU A 842 -7.24 11.82 -5.05
C LEU A 842 -6.08 11.05 -5.68
N THR A 843 -4.97 11.75 -5.93
CA THR A 843 -3.84 11.31 -6.75
C THR A 843 -2.58 11.02 -5.94
N THR A 844 -2.62 11.24 -4.62
CA THR A 844 -1.54 10.93 -3.66
C THR A 844 -1.71 9.63 -2.90
#